data_AF-A0A950KZC9-F1
#
_entry.id   AF-A0A950KZC9-F1
#
_cell.length_a   1.000
_cell.length_b   1.000
_cell.length_c   1.000
_cell.angle_alpha   90.00
_cell.angle_beta   90.00
_cell.angle_gamma   90.00
#
_symmetry.space_group_name_H-M   'P 1'
#
loop_
_entity.id
_entity.type
_entity.pdbx_description
1 polymer ?
#
loop_
_entity_poly.entity_id
_entity_poly.type
_entity_poly.pdbx_seq_one_letter_code
_entity_poly.pdbx_strand_id
1 'polypeptide(L)'
;MGGIRRLRGPAAIGVLLPCAALVGSAAALAQTPAGARTVRYHGLSVRLPRSWQVFNLARDPHACVRFDRHALYLGTPGPAERCPARSIGRTEAILIAPAKASPSAPNGTAVGLGLEGDATTFAVTPAGVDVTATWRRAPGLVAHALGRTSLPRTAQSSVPAASSSVAIQRAAGGETTAHTARAASIFTGLGFDTCSAPSQSQMAAWSVSPYRAVGIYIGGVNMGCAQPNLSRTWISREIAAGWHPFPIYVGPQAPNNLCGCLPMSSNTSQANAAGRAAASDAVTQARHFGIFAGNPVYFDMEGYATGPPNSPAVLAFLAGWTAGLHAARYLSGIYSSAGSGISDLVSKYGTGYLEPNDIWIADWNGRQSGIDPVVPHADWPRHQRLHQYSGNVSRTFGGVTLVVDEDYVNGATLGRSQRSRGYLLLTSDGGVHEFGHAVLYGSDLGGLPPRVRAVALAKDRDTGGYWILTSNGGVDNFHAPWDGSMRGKLRGRRAVGLVQSPKGGYLILTSDGGVHPFDAAWYGSDNHRLPAGVTAVAIAIDRETGGYRILKSNGGVDTFHAPFDGSLQKRLRGRHAVGLAPARAGGYFILTANGGVHNFGPSHFYGSDAGKLPRGVKAVSLATCPTVAGYRILRTDGGVDTFAQKWFGGLAGLLPARVRAVGIAAAMG
;
A
#
# COMPACT_ATOMS: atom_id res chain seq x y z
N MET A 1 -60.13 -53.63 39.39
CA MET A 1 -59.06 -54.51 38.87
C MET A 1 -59.21 -54.67 37.37
N GLY A 2 -58.10 -54.55 36.62
CA GLY A 2 -57.92 -54.84 35.18
C GLY A 2 -58.72 -53.95 34.22
N GLY A 3 -58.16 -53.15 33.31
CA GLY A 3 -57.04 -53.44 32.40
C GLY A 3 -57.56 -54.24 31.18
N ILE A 4 -57.27 -53.97 29.91
CA ILE A 4 -56.11 -53.39 29.25
C ILE A 4 -56.53 -52.97 27.81
N ARG A 5 -55.81 -51.95 27.31
CA ARG A 5 -55.74 -51.42 25.93
C ARG A 5 -55.73 -52.47 24.80
N ARG A 6 -56.34 -52.13 23.66
CA ARG A 6 -55.68 -51.81 22.36
C ARG A 6 -56.73 -51.82 21.24
N LEU A 7 -56.81 -50.76 20.44
CA LEU A 7 -57.39 -50.81 19.11
C LEU A 7 -56.50 -50.03 18.13
N ARG A 8 -56.25 -50.66 16.98
CA ARG A 8 -55.59 -50.12 15.79
C ARG A 8 -56.65 -49.83 14.73
N GLY A 9 -56.51 -48.67 14.06
CA GLY A 9 -56.86 -48.42 12.66
C GLY A 9 -58.30 -47.94 12.36
N PRO A 10 -58.56 -47.47 11.13
CA PRO A 10 -57.99 -46.26 10.50
C PRO A 10 -59.08 -45.40 9.77
N ALA A 11 -58.62 -44.40 8.98
CA ALA A 11 -59.35 -43.59 7.96
C ALA A 11 -60.15 -42.38 8.50
N ALA A 12 -60.36 -41.28 7.76
CA ALA A 12 -59.71 -40.58 6.66
C ALA A 12 -60.41 -39.21 6.54
N ILE A 13 -59.63 -38.16 6.30
CA ILE A 13 -59.86 -36.92 5.49
C ILE A 13 -61.24 -36.21 5.49
N GLY A 14 -61.17 -34.88 5.71
CA GLY A 14 -62.09 -33.83 5.22
C GLY A 14 -62.89 -33.18 6.36
N VAL A 15 -62.99 -31.86 6.56
CA VAL A 15 -62.94 -30.69 5.67
C VAL A 15 -62.64 -29.44 6.53
N LEU A 16 -61.95 -28.45 5.95
CA LEU A 16 -61.60 -27.14 6.54
C LEU A 16 -62.74 -26.12 6.46
N LEU A 17 -62.98 -25.35 7.53
CA LEU A 17 -63.29 -23.90 7.51
C LEU A 17 -63.13 -23.30 8.93
N PRO A 18 -62.81 -21.99 9.04
CA PRO A 18 -61.96 -21.42 10.10
C PRO A 18 -62.76 -20.79 11.25
N CYS A 19 -62.19 -20.81 12.46
CA CYS A 19 -62.69 -20.01 13.57
C CYS A 19 -61.53 -19.26 14.26
N ALA A 20 -61.81 -17.99 14.52
CA ALA A 20 -60.92 -16.96 15.03
C ALA A 20 -60.39 -17.24 16.44
N ALA A 21 -59.19 -16.75 16.73
CA ALA A 21 -58.77 -16.45 18.09
C ALA A 21 -58.13 -15.05 18.11
N LEU A 22 -58.87 -14.14 18.72
CA LEU A 22 -58.45 -12.81 19.16
C LEU A 22 -57.23 -12.92 20.07
N VAL A 23 -56.12 -12.28 19.68
CA VAL A 23 -55.00 -12.00 20.60
C VAL A 23 -55.11 -10.53 20.98
N GLY A 24 -55.27 -10.31 22.29
CA GLY A 24 -55.43 -9.00 22.89
C GLY A 24 -54.24 -8.08 22.62
N SER A 25 -54.58 -6.86 22.24
CA SER A 25 -53.67 -5.73 22.08
C SER A 25 -53.08 -5.33 23.44
N ALA A 26 -51.84 -5.72 23.70
CA ALA A 26 -50.95 -4.91 24.54
C ALA A 26 -50.25 -3.90 23.63
N ALA A 27 -50.93 -2.79 23.35
CA ALA A 27 -50.31 -1.63 22.75
C ALA A 27 -49.24 -1.11 23.71
N ALA A 28 -47.97 -1.42 23.43
CA ALA A 28 -46.86 -0.67 23.99
C ALA A 28 -47.02 0.76 23.46
N LEU A 29 -47.53 1.65 24.32
CA LEU A 29 -47.62 3.08 24.09
C LEU A 29 -46.25 3.58 23.63
N ALA A 30 -46.14 3.87 22.33
CA ALA A 30 -45.07 4.68 21.80
C ALA A 30 -45.13 6.03 22.53
N GLN A 31 -44.18 6.27 23.43
CA GLN A 31 -44.02 7.58 24.05
C GLN A 31 -43.71 8.58 22.93
N THR A 32 -44.70 9.36 22.53
CA THR A 32 -44.49 10.61 21.79
C THR A 32 -43.67 11.53 22.69
N PRO A 33 -42.46 11.97 22.29
CA PRO A 33 -41.73 12.92 23.10
C PRO A 33 -42.51 14.24 23.08
N ALA A 34 -42.96 14.69 24.24
CA ALA A 34 -43.54 16.01 24.41
C ALA A 34 -42.52 17.08 23.95
N GLY A 35 -42.90 17.88 22.94
CA GLY A 35 -42.13 19.05 22.49
C GLY A 35 -41.36 18.91 21.16
N ALA A 36 -42.06 18.70 20.04
CA ALA A 36 -41.46 18.82 18.70
C ALA A 36 -41.47 20.28 18.19
N ARG A 37 -40.50 20.66 17.36
CA ARG A 37 -40.44 21.93 16.63
C ARG A 37 -40.45 21.70 15.11
N THR A 38 -41.03 22.63 14.37
CA THR A 38 -41.05 22.59 12.90
C THR A 38 -40.07 23.62 12.35
N VAL A 39 -39.17 23.20 11.47
CA VAL A 39 -38.19 24.04 10.77
C VAL A 39 -38.51 24.03 9.29
N ARG A 40 -38.53 25.19 8.64
CA ARG A 40 -38.83 25.32 7.20
C ARG A 40 -37.59 25.77 6.44
N TYR A 41 -37.28 25.12 5.31
CA TYR A 41 -36.17 25.46 4.44
C TYR A 41 -36.53 25.16 2.97
N HIS A 42 -36.47 26.17 2.09
CA HIS A 42 -36.83 26.05 0.65
C HIS A 42 -38.18 25.34 0.39
N GLY A 43 -39.20 25.57 1.24
CA GLY A 43 -40.53 24.94 1.10
C GLY A 43 -40.66 23.54 1.72
N LEU A 44 -39.56 22.90 2.13
CA LEU A 44 -39.57 21.66 2.92
C LEU A 44 -39.78 21.98 4.40
N SER A 45 -40.77 21.33 5.04
CA SER A 45 -41.03 21.42 6.48
C SER A 45 -40.51 20.17 7.19
N VAL A 46 -39.63 20.34 8.16
CA VAL A 46 -39.03 19.25 8.95
C VAL A 46 -39.50 19.36 10.40
N ARG A 47 -40.09 18.29 10.94
CA ARG A 47 -40.60 18.24 12.33
C ARG A 47 -39.67 17.42 13.22
N LEU A 48 -38.92 18.08 14.09
CA LEU A 48 -37.86 17.45 14.89
C LEU A 48 -38.14 17.57 16.38
N PRO A 49 -37.60 16.67 17.24
CA PRO A 49 -37.56 16.90 18.67
C PRO A 49 -36.88 18.24 19.00
N ARG A 50 -37.38 18.98 20.00
CA ARG A 50 -36.75 20.24 20.43
C ARG A 50 -35.29 20.09 20.89
N SER A 51 -34.90 18.90 21.32
CA SER A 51 -33.53 18.56 21.73
C SER A 51 -32.51 18.53 20.59
N TRP A 52 -32.95 18.41 19.33
CA TRP A 52 -32.04 18.42 18.18
C TRP A 52 -31.52 19.81 17.92
N GLN A 53 -30.21 19.96 17.70
CA GLN A 53 -29.63 21.24 17.31
C GLN A 53 -29.95 21.56 15.84
N VAL A 54 -30.12 22.84 15.50
CA VAL A 54 -30.35 23.29 14.11
C VAL A 54 -29.26 24.28 13.74
N PHE A 55 -28.51 23.97 12.69
CA PHE A 55 -27.41 24.79 12.18
C PHE A 55 -27.80 25.38 10.83
N ASN A 56 -27.57 26.68 10.66
CA ASN A 56 -27.68 27.34 9.37
C ASN A 56 -26.28 27.66 8.85
N LEU A 57 -25.82 26.87 7.89
CA LEU A 57 -24.44 26.90 7.38
C LEU A 57 -24.13 28.18 6.59
N ALA A 58 -25.16 28.88 6.10
CA ALA A 58 -24.98 30.19 5.48
C ALA A 58 -24.75 31.32 6.51
N ARG A 59 -25.19 31.12 7.77
CA ARG A 59 -24.99 32.09 8.87
C ARG A 59 -23.77 31.79 9.72
N ASP A 60 -23.35 30.52 9.76
CA ASP A 60 -22.12 30.08 10.42
C ASP A 60 -21.30 29.19 9.47
N PRO A 61 -20.43 29.79 8.63
CA PRO A 61 -19.62 29.06 7.67
C PRO A 61 -18.51 28.21 8.32
N HIS A 62 -18.31 28.33 9.63
CA HIS A 62 -17.38 27.53 10.41
C HIS A 62 -18.05 26.33 11.11
N ALA A 63 -19.38 26.26 11.12
CA ALA A 63 -20.14 25.16 11.71
C ALA A 63 -19.87 23.84 10.98
N CYS A 64 -19.27 22.89 11.69
CA CYS A 64 -18.98 21.57 11.16
C CYS A 64 -20.26 20.71 11.03
N VAL A 65 -20.50 20.16 9.83
CA VAL A 65 -21.53 19.13 9.62
C VAL A 65 -21.07 17.81 10.24
N ARG A 66 -21.79 17.38 11.28
CA ARG A 66 -21.51 16.21 12.08
C ARG A 66 -22.71 15.26 12.12
N PHE A 67 -22.52 14.03 11.66
CA PHE A 67 -23.57 13.00 11.65
C PHE A 67 -23.57 12.10 12.89
N ASP A 68 -22.65 12.34 13.82
CA ASP A 68 -22.54 11.65 15.11
C ASP A 68 -23.35 12.32 16.23
N ARG A 69 -24.11 13.37 15.92
CA ARG A 69 -25.01 14.06 16.86
C ARG A 69 -26.39 14.31 16.26
N HIS A 70 -27.42 14.34 17.12
CA HIS A 70 -28.79 14.67 16.72
C HIS A 70 -28.91 16.13 16.28
N ALA A 71 -28.88 16.36 14.96
CA ALA A 71 -28.86 17.71 14.40
C ALA A 71 -29.54 17.80 13.03
N LEU A 72 -30.03 18.99 12.72
CA LEU A 72 -30.45 19.43 11.38
C LEU A 72 -29.49 20.51 10.88
N TYR A 73 -28.92 20.30 9.69
CA TYR A 73 -28.06 21.26 9.01
C TYR A 73 -28.80 21.82 7.78
N LEU A 74 -28.79 23.13 7.62
CA LEU A 74 -29.43 23.85 6.52
C LEU A 74 -28.39 24.63 5.73
N GLY A 75 -28.28 24.36 4.43
CA GLY A 75 -27.34 25.02 3.52
C GLY A 75 -26.25 24.10 3.01
N THR A 76 -25.25 24.68 2.34
CA THR A 76 -24.12 23.95 1.76
C THR A 76 -22.92 23.96 2.73
N PRO A 77 -22.31 22.80 3.05
CA PRO A 77 -21.06 22.76 3.82
C PRO A 77 -19.94 23.54 3.12
N GLY A 78 -19.23 24.38 3.86
CA GLY A 78 -18.18 25.27 3.34
C GLY A 78 -16.76 24.74 3.56
N PRO A 79 -15.75 25.23 2.81
CA PRO A 79 -14.35 24.81 2.98
C PRO A 79 -13.69 25.33 4.28
N ALA A 80 -14.40 26.12 5.09
CA ALA A 80 -13.90 26.76 6.30
C ALA A 80 -14.43 26.11 7.60
N GLU A 81 -14.97 24.89 7.51
CA GLU A 81 -15.48 24.14 8.66
C GLU A 81 -14.39 23.93 9.71
N ARG A 82 -14.74 24.14 10.97
CA ARG A 82 -13.88 23.84 12.12
C ARG A 82 -14.34 22.54 12.74
N CYS A 83 -13.98 21.45 12.08
CA CYS A 83 -14.30 20.11 12.56
C CYS A 83 -13.24 19.64 13.56
N PRO A 84 -13.63 19.04 14.70
CA PRO A 84 -12.71 18.26 15.49
C PRO A 84 -12.10 17.14 14.62
N ALA A 85 -10.82 16.82 14.81
CA ALA A 85 -10.14 15.73 14.10
C ALA A 85 -10.82 14.35 14.27
N ARG A 86 -11.79 14.26 15.20
CA ARG A 86 -12.57 13.10 15.60
C ARG A 86 -14.06 13.41 15.63
N SER A 87 -14.78 12.97 14.60
CA SER A 87 -16.24 12.79 14.63
C SER A 87 -16.53 11.36 14.17
N ILE A 88 -17.18 10.55 15.02
CA ILE A 88 -17.24 9.08 14.87
C ILE A 88 -18.69 8.60 14.99
N GLY A 89 -19.14 7.81 14.01
CA GLY A 89 -20.46 7.16 13.99
C GLY A 89 -21.58 7.98 13.35
N ARG A 90 -22.71 7.33 13.07
CA ARG A 90 -23.94 7.99 12.64
C ARG A 90 -24.98 7.89 13.74
N THR A 91 -25.74 8.95 13.93
CA THR A 91 -27.00 8.97 14.69
C THR A 91 -28.10 9.54 13.80
N GLU A 92 -29.32 9.60 14.31
CA GLU A 92 -30.41 10.28 13.62
C GLU A 92 -30.04 11.76 13.42
N ALA A 93 -29.75 12.16 12.18
CA ALA A 93 -29.35 13.51 11.78
C ALA A 93 -29.74 13.79 10.31
N ILE A 94 -29.88 15.06 9.94
CA ILE A 94 -30.36 15.50 8.62
C ILE A 94 -29.54 16.68 8.11
N LEU A 95 -29.09 16.64 6.85
CA LEU A 95 -28.57 17.78 6.11
C LEU A 95 -29.51 18.08 4.93
N ILE A 96 -29.88 19.35 4.76
CA ILE A 96 -30.69 19.84 3.63
C ILE A 96 -29.90 20.95 2.92
N ALA A 97 -29.48 20.65 1.70
CA ALA A 97 -28.71 21.58 0.86
C ALA A 97 -29.51 21.94 -0.41
N PRO A 98 -29.31 23.12 -1.01
CA PRO A 98 -29.86 23.43 -2.33
C PRO A 98 -29.41 22.38 -3.37
N ALA A 99 -30.30 21.95 -4.25
CA ALA A 99 -29.99 20.94 -5.26
C ALA A 99 -28.90 21.46 -6.21
N LYS A 100 -27.82 20.69 -6.41
CA LYS A 100 -26.77 21.06 -7.37
C LYS A 100 -27.28 20.85 -8.79
N ALA A 101 -27.15 21.88 -9.65
CA ALA A 101 -27.36 21.74 -11.08
C ALA A 101 -26.39 20.67 -11.63
N SER A 102 -26.90 19.49 -11.95
CA SER A 102 -26.10 18.34 -12.40
C SER A 102 -25.64 18.52 -13.85
N PRO A 103 -24.50 17.90 -14.20
CA PRO A 103 -24.54 16.84 -15.20
C PRO A 103 -24.00 15.50 -14.63
N SER A 104 -24.80 14.44 -14.84
CA SER A 104 -24.49 12.99 -14.81
C SER A 104 -23.56 12.44 -13.72
N ALA A 105 -24.18 11.69 -12.80
CA ALA A 105 -23.53 10.94 -11.72
C ALA A 105 -22.48 9.91 -12.23
N PRO A 106 -21.27 9.87 -11.65
CA PRO A 106 -20.47 8.66 -11.68
C PRO A 106 -21.13 7.63 -10.76
N ASN A 107 -21.39 6.43 -11.28
CA ASN A 107 -21.74 5.23 -10.51
C ASN A 107 -20.55 4.82 -9.63
N GLY A 108 -20.27 5.59 -8.58
CA GLY A 108 -19.41 5.21 -7.48
C GLY A 108 -20.22 4.37 -6.51
N THR A 109 -20.03 3.06 -6.54
CA THR A 109 -20.45 2.18 -5.45
C THR A 109 -19.86 2.71 -4.14
N ALA A 110 -20.73 3.20 -3.24
CA ALA A 110 -20.36 3.40 -1.86
C ALA A 110 -20.02 2.02 -1.27
N VAL A 111 -18.73 1.68 -1.26
CA VAL A 111 -18.21 0.52 -0.54
C VAL A 111 -18.47 0.81 0.94
N GLY A 112 -19.39 0.06 1.53
CA GLY A 112 -19.75 0.18 2.94
C GLY A 112 -18.54 -0.09 3.83
N LEU A 113 -17.90 0.98 4.29
CA LEU A 113 -17.13 0.98 5.53
C LEU A 113 -18.15 0.77 6.65
N GLY A 114 -17.94 -0.26 7.48
CA GLY A 114 -18.81 -0.56 8.63
C GLY A 114 -18.76 0.53 9.70
N LEU A 115 -19.38 1.67 9.42
CA LEU A 115 -19.76 2.67 10.41
C LEU A 115 -21.00 2.15 11.16
N GLU A 116 -21.10 2.40 12.47
CA GLU A 116 -22.34 2.17 13.18
C GLU A 116 -23.39 3.20 12.71
N GLY A 117 -24.36 2.74 11.92
CA GLY A 117 -25.47 3.52 11.38
C GLY A 117 -25.47 3.70 9.84
N ASP A 118 -26.65 3.86 9.28
CA ASP A 118 -26.91 3.94 7.84
C ASP A 118 -27.14 5.39 7.38
N ALA A 119 -27.16 5.59 6.06
CA ALA A 119 -27.49 6.87 5.45
C ALA A 119 -28.18 6.68 4.09
N THR A 120 -28.99 7.68 3.70
CA THR A 120 -29.51 7.81 2.34
C THR A 120 -29.45 9.28 1.91
N THR A 121 -29.34 9.51 0.61
CA THR A 121 -29.44 10.86 0.02
C THR A 121 -30.46 10.83 -1.11
N PHE A 122 -31.37 11.80 -1.14
CA PHE A 122 -32.39 11.90 -2.17
C PHE A 122 -32.81 13.35 -2.43
N ALA A 123 -33.21 13.63 -3.66
CA ALA A 123 -33.73 14.94 -4.06
C ALA A 123 -35.20 15.13 -3.62
N VAL A 124 -35.54 16.34 -3.19
CA VAL A 124 -36.92 16.80 -2.99
C VAL A 124 -37.20 17.87 -4.04
N THR A 125 -37.54 17.41 -5.25
CA THR A 125 -37.67 18.25 -6.45
C THR A 125 -38.60 19.46 -6.28
N PRO A 126 -39.79 19.37 -5.64
CA PRO A 126 -40.66 20.53 -5.44
C PRO A 126 -40.06 21.62 -4.54
N ALA A 127 -39.12 21.25 -3.68
CA ALA A 127 -38.41 22.15 -2.77
C ALA A 127 -37.03 22.56 -3.31
N GLY A 128 -36.56 21.99 -4.43
CA GLY A 128 -35.26 22.31 -5.01
C GLY A 128 -34.07 22.01 -4.08
N VAL A 129 -34.17 20.96 -3.25
CA VAL A 129 -33.13 20.59 -2.27
C VAL A 129 -32.72 19.11 -2.37
N ASP A 130 -31.48 18.83 -2.00
CA ASP A 130 -30.97 17.49 -1.72
C ASP A 130 -30.96 17.25 -0.21
N VAL A 131 -31.50 16.10 0.21
CA VAL A 131 -31.58 15.71 1.63
C VAL A 131 -30.66 14.52 1.87
N THR A 132 -29.69 14.68 2.77
CA THR A 132 -28.89 13.58 3.34
C THR A 132 -29.42 13.25 4.73
N ALA A 133 -29.88 12.02 4.91
CA ALA A 133 -30.45 11.51 6.15
C ALA A 133 -29.56 10.38 6.69
N THR A 134 -29.23 10.42 7.99
CA THR A 134 -28.46 9.36 8.68
C THR A 134 -29.23 8.84 9.87
N TRP A 135 -29.00 7.58 10.27
CA TRP A 135 -29.60 6.99 11.48
C TRP A 135 -28.71 5.90 12.05
N ARG A 136 -28.82 5.63 13.36
CA ARG A 136 -28.15 4.48 13.99
C ARG A 136 -29.12 3.33 14.20
N ARG A 137 -30.28 3.60 14.80
CA ARG A 137 -31.24 2.58 15.24
C ARG A 137 -32.69 2.92 14.88
N ALA A 138 -32.99 4.19 14.61
CA ALA A 138 -34.35 4.68 14.42
C ALA A 138 -34.54 5.41 13.08
N PRO A 139 -34.47 4.72 11.93
CA PRO A 139 -34.77 5.32 10.62
C PRO A 139 -36.18 5.92 10.55
N GLY A 140 -37.14 5.35 11.30
CA GLY A 140 -38.51 5.85 11.40
C GLY A 140 -38.58 7.26 12.01
N LEU A 141 -37.68 7.62 12.93
CA LEU A 141 -37.65 8.96 13.51
C LEU A 141 -37.23 10.02 12.49
N VAL A 142 -36.28 9.68 11.62
CA VAL A 142 -35.83 10.55 10.53
C VAL A 142 -36.86 10.62 9.39
N ALA A 143 -37.49 9.49 9.06
CA ALA A 143 -38.59 9.43 8.09
C ALA A 143 -39.77 10.31 8.53
N HIS A 144 -40.24 10.15 9.77
CA HIS A 144 -41.31 10.98 10.33
C HIS A 144 -40.94 12.45 10.40
N ALA A 145 -39.68 12.77 10.73
CA ALA A 145 -39.21 14.15 10.75
C ALA A 145 -39.28 14.82 9.38
N LEU A 146 -39.07 14.06 8.32
CA LEU A 146 -39.16 14.50 6.92
C LEU A 146 -40.58 14.41 6.35
N GLY A 147 -41.58 14.05 7.16
CA GLY A 147 -42.97 13.88 6.72
C GLY A 147 -43.17 12.67 5.81
N ARG A 148 -42.32 11.64 5.92
CA ARG A 148 -42.33 10.44 5.07
C ARG A 148 -42.68 9.19 5.89
N THR A 149 -43.26 8.19 5.21
CA THR A 149 -43.51 6.87 5.79
C THR A 149 -42.24 6.01 5.85
N SER A 150 -41.30 6.21 4.91
CA SER A 150 -40.01 5.51 4.87
C SER A 150 -38.93 6.29 4.09
N LEU A 151 -37.66 5.87 4.27
CA LEU A 151 -36.49 6.41 3.57
C LEU A 151 -36.12 5.52 2.36
N PRO A 152 -35.63 6.10 1.23
CA PRO A 152 -35.16 5.32 0.08
C PRO A 152 -33.99 4.38 0.42
N ARG A 153 -34.06 3.11 -0.01
CA ARG A 153 -33.01 2.09 0.21
C ARG A 153 -31.88 2.19 -0.83
N THR A 154 -30.62 2.08 -0.39
CA THR A 154 -29.45 1.84 -1.25
C THR A 154 -29.42 0.37 -1.70
N ALA A 155 -29.18 0.12 -2.99
CA ALA A 155 -29.08 -1.24 -3.54
C ALA A 155 -27.75 -1.90 -3.09
N GLN A 156 -27.81 -2.98 -2.31
CA GLN A 156 -26.66 -3.81 -1.91
C GLN A 156 -26.47 -4.98 -2.90
N SER A 157 -25.28 -5.14 -3.48
CA SER A 157 -24.85 -6.36 -4.17
C SER A 157 -24.36 -7.40 -3.16
N SER A 158 -24.93 -8.60 -3.21
CA SER A 158 -24.54 -9.77 -2.43
C SER A 158 -23.40 -10.55 -3.10
N VAL A 159 -22.44 -11.04 -2.32
CA VAL A 159 -21.51 -12.12 -2.72
C VAL A 159 -21.59 -13.23 -1.64
N PRO A 160 -21.71 -14.53 -2.01
CA PRO A 160 -21.88 -15.61 -1.03
C PRO A 160 -20.55 -16.01 -0.37
N ALA A 161 -20.65 -16.48 0.88
CA ALA A 161 -19.54 -16.98 1.69
C ALA A 161 -19.01 -18.33 1.20
N ALA A 162 -17.69 -18.48 1.13
CA ALA A 162 -17.01 -19.76 0.98
C ALA A 162 -16.11 -20.03 2.20
N SER A 163 -16.43 -21.10 2.91
CA SER A 163 -15.69 -21.65 4.04
C SER A 163 -14.37 -22.29 3.57
N SER A 164 -13.27 -22.07 4.31
CA SER A 164 -12.10 -22.95 4.24
C SER A 164 -11.34 -22.91 5.57
N SER A 165 -11.46 -24.01 6.30
CA SER A 165 -10.65 -24.39 7.45
C SER A 165 -9.28 -24.87 7.00
N VAL A 166 -8.19 -24.30 7.53
CA VAL A 166 -6.85 -24.90 7.45
C VAL A 166 -6.24 -24.93 8.84
N ALA A 167 -5.82 -26.14 9.24
CA ALA A 167 -5.24 -26.48 10.52
C ALA A 167 -3.86 -25.85 10.73
N ILE A 168 -3.60 -25.38 11.95
CA ILE A 168 -2.32 -24.84 12.41
C ILE A 168 -1.48 -26.00 12.95
N GLN A 169 -0.33 -26.27 12.35
CA GLN A 169 0.75 -27.00 13.02
C GLN A 169 1.80 -26.02 13.55
N ARG A 170 2.07 -26.12 14.86
CA ARG A 170 3.13 -25.42 15.57
C ARG A 170 4.49 -26.04 15.22
N ALA A 171 5.50 -25.19 15.00
CA ALA A 171 6.89 -25.54 15.23
C ALA A 171 7.50 -24.47 16.16
N ALA A 172 8.19 -24.96 17.19
CA ALA A 172 8.76 -24.19 18.28
C ALA A 172 10.26 -23.91 18.05
N GLY A 173 10.72 -22.78 18.61
CA GLY A 173 12.07 -22.62 19.17
C GLY A 173 13.22 -22.31 18.21
N GLY A 174 13.79 -21.10 18.33
CA GLY A 174 15.07 -20.74 17.74
C GLY A 174 15.27 -19.23 17.62
N GLU A 175 15.61 -18.56 18.72
CA GLU A 175 16.08 -17.17 18.73
C GLU A 175 17.38 -17.05 17.92
N THR A 176 17.39 -16.21 16.90
CA THR A 176 18.56 -15.42 16.50
C THR A 176 18.08 -14.09 15.92
N THR A 177 18.61 -13.01 16.49
CA THR A 177 18.37 -11.61 16.16
C THR A 177 18.95 -11.26 14.79
N ALA A 178 18.16 -11.43 13.73
CA ALA A 178 18.47 -10.91 12.40
C ALA A 178 17.67 -9.63 12.15
N HIS A 179 18.28 -8.47 12.46
CA HIS A 179 17.81 -7.17 12.00
C HIS A 179 17.81 -7.14 10.46
N THR A 180 16.65 -7.44 9.88
CA THR A 180 16.42 -7.43 8.44
C THR A 180 16.13 -6.01 7.93
N ALA A 181 16.57 -5.76 6.70
CA ALA A 181 16.72 -4.47 6.05
C ALA A 181 15.48 -3.56 6.10
N ARG A 182 15.69 -2.30 6.54
CA ARG A 182 14.68 -1.23 6.59
C ARG A 182 14.33 -0.73 5.17
N ALA A 183 13.04 -0.75 4.81
CA ALA A 183 12.53 0.01 3.66
C ALA A 183 12.16 1.46 4.02
N ALA A 184 11.96 1.73 5.32
CA ALA A 184 11.80 3.06 5.90
C ALA A 184 13.09 3.88 5.81
N SER A 185 12.96 5.18 5.52
CA SER A 185 14.06 6.13 5.76
C SER A 185 14.01 6.60 7.21
N ILE A 186 15.17 6.80 7.83
CA ILE A 186 15.24 7.61 9.05
C ILE A 186 15.28 9.08 8.63
N PHE A 187 14.38 9.87 9.17
CA PHE A 187 14.38 11.32 9.04
C PHE A 187 14.58 11.96 10.41
N THR A 188 15.37 13.03 10.42
CA THR A 188 15.59 13.88 11.60
C THR A 188 15.33 15.33 11.22
N GLY A 189 14.33 15.96 11.81
CA GLY A 189 13.99 17.35 11.55
C GLY A 189 12.53 17.68 11.83
N LEU A 190 12.09 18.86 11.41
CA LEU A 190 10.72 19.30 11.62
C LEU A 190 9.74 18.59 10.68
N GLY A 191 8.65 18.13 11.26
CA GLY A 191 7.47 17.61 10.60
C GLY A 191 6.21 18.31 11.08
N PHE A 192 5.10 17.99 10.45
CA PHE A 192 3.79 18.38 10.92
C PHE A 192 2.78 17.33 10.49
N ASP A 193 1.65 17.26 11.16
CA ASP A 193 0.48 16.54 10.67
C ASP A 193 -0.72 17.48 10.55
N THR A 194 -1.66 17.12 9.69
CA THR A 194 -2.88 17.90 9.49
C THR A 194 -3.99 16.98 9.02
N CYS A 195 -5.22 17.35 9.35
CA CYS A 195 -6.42 16.54 9.20
C CYS A 195 -6.54 15.92 7.80
N SER A 196 -6.40 16.71 6.73
CA SER A 196 -6.41 16.20 5.35
C SER A 196 -5.06 16.39 4.69
N ALA A 197 -4.56 15.37 4.01
CA ALA A 197 -3.35 15.48 3.18
C ALA A 197 -3.43 16.75 2.30
N PRO A 198 -2.47 17.69 2.39
CA PRO A 198 -2.51 18.91 1.60
C PRO A 198 -2.46 18.61 0.10
N SER A 199 -3.00 19.50 -0.73
CA SER A 199 -2.87 19.36 -2.18
C SER A 199 -1.40 19.49 -2.62
N GLN A 200 -1.07 19.02 -3.83
CA GLN A 200 0.28 19.13 -4.35
C GLN A 200 0.74 20.61 -4.47
N SER A 201 -0.17 21.54 -4.78
CA SER A 201 0.18 22.97 -4.83
C SER A 201 0.43 23.56 -3.45
N GLN A 202 -0.32 23.11 -2.43
CA GLN A 202 -0.07 23.50 -1.04
C GLN A 202 1.29 22.98 -0.56
N MET A 203 1.61 21.70 -0.84
CA MET A 203 2.91 21.11 -0.51
C MET A 203 4.07 21.82 -1.22
N ALA A 204 3.90 22.17 -2.50
CA ALA A 204 4.89 22.94 -3.25
C ALA A 204 5.11 24.35 -2.64
N ALA A 205 4.04 25.05 -2.28
CA ALA A 205 4.13 26.35 -1.60
C ALA A 205 4.82 26.23 -0.23
N TRP A 206 4.52 25.17 0.51
CA TRP A 206 5.11 24.88 1.82
C TRP A 206 6.56 24.39 1.77
N SER A 207 7.13 24.14 0.59
CA SER A 207 8.55 23.76 0.46
C SER A 207 9.52 24.84 0.97
N VAL A 208 9.08 26.10 1.05
CA VAL A 208 9.84 27.21 1.64
C VAL A 208 9.84 27.21 3.18
N SER A 209 8.97 26.41 3.81
CA SER A 209 8.93 26.24 5.27
C SER A 209 10.15 25.44 5.77
N PRO A 210 10.43 25.42 7.09
CA PRO A 210 11.49 24.58 7.64
C PRO A 210 11.08 23.10 7.78
N TYR A 211 9.82 22.74 7.53
CA TYR A 211 9.33 21.36 7.64
C TYR A 211 9.73 20.51 6.45
N ARG A 212 10.10 19.24 6.69
CA ARG A 212 10.35 18.25 5.63
C ARG A 212 9.68 16.91 5.88
N ALA A 213 8.95 16.73 6.97
CA ALA A 213 8.09 15.56 7.20
C ALA A 213 6.60 15.94 7.27
N VAL A 214 5.73 15.00 6.91
CA VAL A 214 4.27 15.22 6.89
C VAL A 214 3.51 13.97 7.37
N GLY A 215 2.67 14.11 8.40
CA GLY A 215 1.78 13.05 8.86
C GLY A 215 0.63 12.85 7.87
N ILE A 216 0.35 11.60 7.51
CA ILE A 216 -0.76 11.25 6.61
C ILE A 216 -1.66 10.18 7.23
N TYR A 217 -2.94 10.49 7.41
CA TYR A 217 -3.90 9.52 7.92
C TYR A 217 -4.29 8.53 6.82
N ILE A 218 -4.03 7.25 7.04
CA ILE A 218 -4.25 6.20 6.04
C ILE A 218 -5.51 5.36 6.32
N GLY A 219 -6.08 5.45 7.52
CA GLY A 219 -7.31 4.74 7.84
C GLY A 219 -7.52 4.49 9.33
N GLY A 220 -8.47 3.62 9.62
CA GLY A 220 -8.86 3.22 10.97
C GLY A 220 -10.27 3.64 11.33
N VAL A 221 -10.92 2.84 12.19
CA VAL A 221 -12.34 2.99 12.56
C VAL A 221 -12.66 4.34 13.22
N ASN A 222 -11.67 4.98 13.81
CA ASN A 222 -11.80 6.26 14.50
C ASN A 222 -11.18 7.43 13.70
N MET A 223 -10.77 7.21 12.45
CA MET A 223 -10.27 8.28 11.57
C MET A 223 -11.41 9.24 11.20
N GLY A 224 -11.34 10.48 11.68
CA GLY A 224 -12.40 11.47 11.45
C GLY A 224 -12.27 12.29 10.17
N CYS A 225 -11.06 12.39 9.62
CA CYS A 225 -10.76 13.30 8.51
C CYS A 225 -10.83 12.60 7.14
N ALA A 226 -11.50 13.24 6.18
CA ALA A 226 -11.45 12.81 4.79
C ALA A 226 -10.06 13.07 4.19
N GLN A 227 -9.65 12.22 3.25
CA GLN A 227 -8.34 12.29 2.59
C GLN A 227 -8.50 12.53 1.07
N PRO A 228 -9.01 13.70 0.63
CA PRO A 228 -9.34 13.93 -0.78
C PRO A 228 -8.13 13.96 -1.72
N ASN A 229 -6.94 14.30 -1.21
CA ASN A 229 -5.72 14.39 -2.00
C ASN A 229 -4.82 13.15 -1.89
N LEU A 230 -5.01 12.33 -0.85
CA LEU A 230 -4.10 11.23 -0.57
C LEU A 230 -4.27 10.12 -1.61
N SER A 231 -3.17 9.77 -2.27
CA SER A 231 -3.12 8.70 -3.27
C SER A 231 -1.70 8.17 -3.39
N ARG A 232 -1.52 7.01 -4.04
CA ARG A 232 -0.19 6.49 -4.38
C ARG A 232 0.66 7.50 -5.17
N THR A 233 0.01 8.22 -6.09
CA THR A 233 0.66 9.26 -6.90
C THR A 233 1.06 10.46 -6.05
N TRP A 234 0.21 10.89 -5.12
CA TRP A 234 0.56 11.96 -4.18
C TRP A 234 1.78 11.58 -3.34
N ILE A 235 1.75 10.42 -2.67
CA ILE A 235 2.86 9.96 -1.82
C ILE A 235 4.18 9.90 -2.60
N SER A 236 4.16 9.31 -3.80
CA SER A 236 5.36 9.21 -4.62
C SER A 236 5.88 10.56 -5.11
N ARG A 237 5.00 11.54 -5.39
CA ARG A 237 5.37 12.91 -5.76
C ARG A 237 5.98 13.67 -4.58
N GLU A 238 5.39 13.58 -3.40
CA GLU A 238 5.93 14.28 -2.22
C GLU A 238 7.29 13.71 -1.80
N ILE A 239 7.44 12.38 -1.83
CA ILE A 239 8.74 11.73 -1.63
C ILE A 239 9.77 12.19 -2.67
N ALA A 240 9.36 12.36 -3.93
CA ALA A 240 10.26 12.84 -4.99
C ALA A 240 10.62 14.33 -4.81
N ALA A 241 9.72 15.12 -4.24
CA ALA A 241 9.93 16.53 -3.89
C ALA A 241 10.78 16.73 -2.61
N GLY A 242 11.14 15.63 -1.92
CA GLY A 242 11.99 15.66 -0.73
C GLY A 242 11.24 15.69 0.60
N TRP A 243 9.93 15.48 0.58
CA TRP A 243 9.14 15.28 1.79
C TRP A 243 9.30 13.86 2.34
N HIS A 244 9.10 13.74 3.65
CA HIS A 244 9.17 12.51 4.43
C HIS A 244 7.80 12.20 5.07
N PRO A 245 6.86 11.59 4.34
CA PRO A 245 5.56 11.28 4.90
C PRO A 245 5.66 10.22 6.02
N PHE A 246 4.83 10.28 7.05
CA PHE A 246 4.72 9.21 8.05
C PHE A 246 3.25 8.78 8.23
N PRO A 247 2.90 7.50 8.00
CA PRO A 247 1.50 7.07 7.99
C PRO A 247 0.91 6.92 9.38
N ILE A 248 -0.29 7.46 9.57
CA ILE A 248 -1.04 7.47 10.82
C ILE A 248 -2.29 6.62 10.65
N TYR A 249 -2.54 5.71 11.61
CA TYR A 249 -3.71 4.85 11.64
C TYR A 249 -4.49 5.04 12.94
N VAL A 250 -5.78 5.36 12.83
CA VAL A 250 -6.63 5.75 13.97
C VAL A 250 -7.63 4.64 14.30
N GLY A 251 -7.16 3.65 15.07
CA GLY A 251 -7.95 2.47 15.44
C GLY A 251 -8.75 2.64 16.75
N PRO A 252 -9.26 1.51 17.31
CA PRO A 252 -9.94 1.50 18.61
C PRO A 252 -9.11 2.14 19.72
N GLN A 253 -9.76 2.90 20.59
CA GLN A 253 -9.12 3.68 21.66
C GLN A 253 -9.22 2.99 23.02
N ALA A 254 -8.57 3.52 24.05
CA ALA A 254 -8.67 2.97 25.41
C ALA A 254 -10.15 2.76 25.85
N PRO A 255 -10.43 1.76 26.72
CA PRO A 255 -11.79 1.48 27.19
C PRO A 255 -12.54 2.72 27.69
N ASN A 256 -11.88 3.53 28.52
CA ASN A 256 -12.38 4.82 29.01
C ASN A 256 -11.59 5.97 28.37
N ASN A 257 -11.60 6.03 27.03
CA ASN A 257 -10.91 7.09 26.30
C ASN A 257 -11.58 8.45 26.48
N LEU A 258 -10.79 9.51 26.36
CA LEU A 258 -11.24 10.90 26.56
C LEU A 258 -11.85 11.52 25.29
N CYS A 259 -11.72 10.86 24.14
CA CYS A 259 -12.17 11.41 22.86
C CYS A 259 -13.60 11.00 22.46
N GLY A 260 -14.26 10.12 23.24
CA GLY A 260 -15.57 9.56 22.88
C GLY A 260 -15.50 8.61 21.68
N CYS A 261 -14.30 8.12 21.35
CA CYS A 261 -14.04 7.25 20.22
C CYS A 261 -14.48 5.81 20.49
N LEU A 262 -14.60 5.00 19.44
CA LEU A 262 -14.89 3.57 19.59
C LEU A 262 -13.82 2.92 20.48
N PRO A 263 -14.18 2.36 21.64
CA PRO A 263 -13.22 1.79 22.57
C PRO A 263 -12.85 0.36 22.18
N MET A 264 -11.67 -0.08 22.58
CA MET A 264 -11.31 -1.48 22.69
C MET A 264 -11.91 -2.12 23.93
N SER A 265 -11.94 -3.45 23.97
CA SER A 265 -12.34 -4.20 25.16
C SER A 265 -11.37 -3.99 26.32
N SER A 266 -11.88 -3.92 27.55
CA SER A 266 -11.07 -3.95 28.78
C SER A 266 -10.47 -5.34 29.05
N ASN A 267 -10.95 -6.38 28.38
CA ASN A 267 -10.36 -7.72 28.43
C ASN A 267 -9.07 -7.74 27.60
N THR A 268 -7.94 -8.03 28.24
CA THR A 268 -6.60 -7.94 27.60
C THR A 268 -6.41 -8.90 26.43
N SER A 269 -7.01 -10.10 26.47
CA SER A 269 -6.94 -11.05 25.35
C SER A 269 -7.69 -10.52 24.12
N GLN A 270 -8.89 -9.98 24.34
CA GLN A 270 -9.67 -9.34 23.28
C GLN A 270 -9.01 -8.05 22.77
N ALA A 271 -8.40 -7.26 23.66
CA ALA A 271 -7.64 -6.07 23.29
C ALA A 271 -6.43 -6.43 22.41
N ASN A 272 -5.68 -7.48 22.76
CA ASN A 272 -4.59 -7.98 21.91
C ASN A 272 -5.07 -8.43 20.53
N ALA A 273 -6.17 -9.18 20.48
CA ALA A 273 -6.78 -9.60 19.21
C ALA A 273 -7.24 -8.40 18.36
N ALA A 274 -7.83 -7.38 19.00
CA ALA A 274 -8.20 -6.13 18.34
C ALA A 274 -6.98 -5.38 17.80
N GLY A 275 -5.85 -5.37 18.52
CA GLY A 275 -4.59 -4.79 18.04
C GLY A 275 -4.07 -5.49 16.78
N ARG A 276 -4.11 -6.83 16.75
CA ARG A 276 -3.75 -7.61 15.55
C ARG A 276 -4.68 -7.33 14.36
N ALA A 277 -5.99 -7.20 14.62
CA ALA A 277 -6.97 -6.86 13.60
C ALA A 277 -6.74 -5.45 13.03
N ALA A 278 -6.47 -4.48 13.91
CA ALA A 278 -6.11 -3.12 13.51
C ALA A 278 -4.84 -3.11 12.64
N ALA A 279 -3.80 -3.86 13.01
CA ALA A 279 -2.59 -3.98 12.20
C ALA A 279 -2.86 -4.58 10.82
N SER A 280 -3.74 -5.59 10.73
CA SER A 280 -4.15 -6.19 9.46
C SER A 280 -4.88 -5.19 8.54
N ASP A 281 -5.80 -4.41 9.11
CA ASP A 281 -6.48 -3.33 8.35
C ASP A 281 -5.49 -2.25 7.94
N ALA A 282 -4.64 -1.77 8.86
CA ALA A 282 -3.61 -0.79 8.56
C ALA A 282 -2.67 -1.23 7.42
N VAL A 283 -2.28 -2.51 7.37
CA VAL A 283 -1.51 -3.08 6.25
C VAL A 283 -2.30 -3.07 4.94
N THR A 284 -3.61 -3.32 5.00
CA THR A 284 -4.49 -3.25 3.84
C THR A 284 -4.57 -1.82 3.30
N GLN A 285 -4.78 -0.84 4.18
CA GLN A 285 -4.80 0.58 3.82
C GLN A 285 -3.43 1.06 3.29
N ALA A 286 -2.34 0.68 3.96
CA ALA A 286 -0.98 0.99 3.54
C ALA A 286 -0.73 0.51 2.10
N ARG A 287 -1.07 -0.76 1.80
CA ARG A 287 -0.91 -1.34 0.44
C ARG A 287 -1.75 -0.61 -0.61
N HIS A 288 -2.96 -0.20 -0.26
CA HIS A 288 -3.82 0.60 -1.13
C HIS A 288 -3.10 1.87 -1.60
N PHE A 289 -2.41 2.56 -0.68
CA PHE A 289 -1.62 3.75 -0.99
C PHE A 289 -0.21 3.47 -1.54
N GLY A 290 0.17 2.20 -1.73
CA GLY A 290 1.50 1.81 -2.22
C GLY A 290 2.62 1.86 -1.17
N ILE A 291 2.25 1.79 0.10
CA ILE A 291 3.16 1.65 1.23
C ILE A 291 3.31 0.16 1.49
N PHE A 292 4.51 -0.38 1.29
CA PHE A 292 4.81 -1.80 1.39
C PHE A 292 5.68 -2.14 2.61
N ALA A 293 5.88 -3.44 2.84
CA ALA A 293 6.73 -3.97 3.90
C ALA A 293 8.08 -3.24 4.01
N GLY A 294 8.54 -3.10 5.26
CA GLY A 294 9.74 -2.38 5.67
C GLY A 294 9.52 -0.90 5.97
N ASN A 295 8.34 -0.35 5.67
CA ASN A 295 7.92 1.01 6.04
C ASN A 295 7.19 1.05 7.38
N PRO A 296 7.12 2.22 8.06
CA PRO A 296 6.40 2.36 9.31
C PRO A 296 4.90 2.57 9.10
N VAL A 297 4.13 2.19 10.12
CA VAL A 297 2.77 2.72 10.36
C VAL A 297 2.67 3.07 11.83
N TYR A 298 2.22 4.29 12.14
CA TYR A 298 2.04 4.79 13.49
C TYR A 298 0.58 4.62 13.92
N PHE A 299 0.35 3.90 15.01
CA PHE A 299 -0.97 3.85 15.63
C PHE A 299 -1.22 5.12 16.45
N ASP A 300 -2.37 5.76 16.25
CA ASP A 300 -2.83 6.89 17.04
C ASP A 300 -3.56 6.41 18.31
N MET A 301 -2.86 6.32 19.44
CA MET A 301 -3.46 5.99 20.74
C MET A 301 -3.70 7.23 21.60
N GLU A 302 -4.98 7.45 21.83
CA GLU A 302 -5.60 8.43 22.71
C GLU A 302 -4.83 8.76 24.00
N GLY A 303 -4.82 10.01 24.47
CA GLY A 303 -4.67 10.25 25.90
C GLY A 303 -5.77 9.51 26.69
N TYR A 304 -5.38 8.84 27.78
CA TYR A 304 -6.31 8.13 28.67
C TYR A 304 -5.85 8.18 30.12
N ALA A 305 -6.77 7.99 31.07
CA ALA A 305 -6.41 7.86 32.47
C ALA A 305 -5.65 6.54 32.70
N THR A 306 -4.41 6.63 33.18
CA THR A 306 -3.56 5.46 33.48
C THR A 306 -4.13 4.59 34.59
N GLY A 307 -3.79 3.31 34.59
CA GLY A 307 -4.30 2.30 35.52
C GLY A 307 -5.47 1.50 34.94
N PRO A 308 -6.01 0.53 35.70
CA PRO A 308 -7.11 -0.30 35.25
C PRO A 308 -8.41 0.50 35.02
N PRO A 309 -9.20 0.20 33.97
CA PRO A 309 -8.97 -0.87 33.00
C PRO A 309 -8.07 -0.48 31.82
N ASN A 310 -7.68 0.79 31.71
CA ASN A 310 -7.05 1.34 30.50
C ASN A 310 -5.64 0.80 30.25
N SER A 311 -4.68 0.98 31.17
CA SER A 311 -3.27 0.63 30.93
C SER A 311 -3.08 -0.85 30.55
N PRO A 312 -3.67 -1.84 31.26
CA PRO A 312 -3.53 -3.24 30.86
C PRO A 312 -4.12 -3.54 29.47
N ALA A 313 -5.30 -2.96 29.15
CA ALA A 313 -5.94 -3.18 27.87
C ALA A 313 -5.16 -2.55 26.72
N VAL A 314 -4.71 -1.30 26.89
CA VAL A 314 -3.91 -0.58 25.90
C VAL A 314 -2.58 -1.28 25.66
N LEU A 315 -1.84 -1.65 26.72
CA LEU A 315 -0.58 -2.39 26.55
C LEU A 315 -0.81 -3.74 25.84
N ALA A 316 -1.89 -4.45 26.14
CA ALA A 316 -2.21 -5.70 25.43
C ALA A 316 -2.54 -5.46 23.95
N PHE A 317 -3.30 -4.39 23.65
CA PHE A 317 -3.63 -3.97 22.30
C PHE A 317 -2.38 -3.58 21.50
N LEU A 318 -1.51 -2.72 22.06
CA LEU A 318 -0.30 -2.24 21.40
C LEU A 318 0.69 -3.38 21.13
N ALA A 319 0.78 -4.37 22.01
CA ALA A 319 1.55 -5.59 21.75
C ALA A 319 0.95 -6.40 20.58
N GLY A 320 -0.38 -6.46 20.48
CA GLY A 320 -1.08 -7.10 19.36
C GLY A 320 -0.86 -6.36 18.03
N TRP A 321 -0.92 -5.04 18.06
CA TRP A 321 -0.61 -4.15 16.94
C TRP A 321 0.82 -4.37 16.42
N THR A 322 1.81 -4.28 17.31
CA THR A 322 3.21 -4.49 16.99
C THR A 322 3.46 -5.89 16.43
N ALA A 323 2.90 -6.93 17.06
CA ALA A 323 3.00 -8.31 16.56
C ALA A 323 2.42 -8.45 15.15
N GLY A 324 1.26 -7.82 14.90
CA GLY A 324 0.60 -7.86 13.59
C GLY A 324 1.42 -7.18 12.50
N LEU A 325 1.96 -5.98 12.77
CA LEU A 325 2.81 -5.27 11.82
C LEU A 325 4.12 -6.01 11.56
N HIS A 326 4.78 -6.54 12.59
CA HIS A 326 6.01 -7.32 12.44
C HIS A 326 5.77 -8.60 11.62
N ALA A 327 4.65 -9.30 11.86
CA ALA A 327 4.26 -10.46 11.05
C ALA A 327 4.06 -10.10 9.57
N ALA A 328 3.56 -8.89 9.29
CA ALA A 328 3.43 -8.33 7.95
C ALA A 328 4.71 -7.65 7.43
N ARG A 329 5.81 -7.68 8.21
CA ARG A 329 7.12 -7.06 7.93
C ARG A 329 7.08 -5.53 7.84
N TYR A 330 6.18 -4.85 8.54
CA TYR A 330 6.18 -3.38 8.72
C TYR A 330 6.86 -2.99 10.03
N LEU A 331 7.28 -1.73 10.13
CA LEU A 331 7.73 -1.16 11.41
C LEU A 331 6.52 -0.66 12.19
N SER A 332 6.48 -0.96 13.49
CA SER A 332 5.44 -0.52 14.41
C SER A 332 5.83 0.82 15.03
N GLY A 333 5.06 1.87 14.77
CA GLY A 333 5.12 3.14 15.47
C GLY A 333 3.90 3.31 16.39
N ILE A 334 4.06 4.03 17.51
CA ILE A 334 2.94 4.34 18.41
C ILE A 334 2.99 5.82 18.79
N TYR A 335 1.93 6.55 18.45
CA TYR A 335 1.62 7.85 19.01
C TYR A 335 0.80 7.71 20.28
N SER A 336 1.18 8.43 21.34
CA SER A 336 0.32 8.62 22.51
C SER A 336 0.79 9.79 23.38
N SER A 337 -0.03 10.17 24.36
CA SER A 337 0.34 11.19 25.35
C SER A 337 1.50 10.74 26.23
N ALA A 338 2.42 11.68 26.49
CA ALA A 338 3.47 11.55 27.51
C ALA A 338 2.90 11.04 28.85
N GLY A 339 1.77 11.60 29.30
CA GLY A 339 1.13 11.25 30.57
C GLY A 339 0.36 9.93 30.60
N SER A 340 0.25 9.20 29.48
CA SER A 340 -0.48 7.92 29.42
C SER A 340 0.27 6.83 28.68
N GLY A 341 0.03 6.66 27.38
CA GLY A 341 0.54 5.52 26.61
C GLY A 341 2.06 5.50 26.50
N ILE A 342 2.71 6.66 26.44
CA ILE A 342 4.17 6.73 26.46
C ILE A 342 4.72 6.31 27.83
N SER A 343 4.16 6.84 28.92
CA SER A 343 4.54 6.43 30.28
C SER A 343 4.33 4.91 30.52
N ASP A 344 3.21 4.37 30.04
CA ASP A 344 2.92 2.93 30.14
C ASP A 344 3.94 2.11 29.34
N LEU A 345 4.31 2.52 28.13
CA LEU A 345 5.33 1.84 27.31
C LEU A 345 6.73 1.92 27.94
N VAL A 346 7.11 3.08 28.48
CA VAL A 346 8.38 3.26 29.21
C VAL A 346 8.45 2.30 30.40
N SER A 347 7.36 2.12 31.15
CA SER A 347 7.30 1.17 32.26
C SER A 347 7.50 -0.31 31.86
N LYS A 348 7.40 -0.62 30.57
CA LYS A 348 7.55 -1.96 29.99
C LYS A 348 8.83 -2.13 29.17
N TYR A 349 9.57 -1.05 28.92
CA TYR A 349 10.78 -1.11 28.13
C TYR A 349 11.84 -1.99 28.82
N GLY A 350 12.45 -2.90 28.06
CA GLY A 350 13.45 -3.86 28.55
C GLY A 350 12.89 -5.00 29.40
N THR A 351 11.57 -5.10 29.63
CA THR A 351 10.99 -6.15 30.49
C THR A 351 10.59 -7.42 29.73
N GLY A 352 10.92 -7.53 28.44
CA GLY A 352 10.44 -8.59 27.54
C GLY A 352 9.02 -8.37 26.98
N TYR A 353 8.45 -7.18 27.20
CA TYR A 353 7.26 -6.74 26.47
C TYR A 353 7.57 -6.57 24.97
N LEU A 354 6.59 -6.79 24.10
CA LEU A 354 6.78 -6.59 22.66
C LEU A 354 6.70 -5.11 22.31
N GLU A 355 7.85 -4.46 22.34
CA GLU A 355 8.02 -3.02 22.12
C GLU A 355 7.78 -2.60 20.67
N PRO A 356 7.18 -1.41 20.43
CA PRO A 356 7.18 -0.81 19.11
C PRO A 356 8.60 -0.46 18.66
N ASN A 357 8.78 -0.34 17.34
CA ASN A 357 10.05 0.13 16.79
C ASN A 357 10.29 1.61 17.12
N ASP A 358 9.23 2.42 17.05
CA ASP A 358 9.28 3.87 17.23
C ASP A 358 8.14 4.34 18.15
N ILE A 359 8.40 5.39 18.93
CA ILE A 359 7.39 6.10 19.73
C ILE A 359 7.24 7.53 19.22
N TRP A 360 6.01 8.06 19.29
CA TRP A 360 5.67 9.43 18.95
C TRP A 360 4.98 10.06 20.15
N ILE A 361 5.71 10.96 20.80
CA ILE A 361 5.36 11.50 22.11
C ILE A 361 4.47 12.72 21.91
N ALA A 362 3.25 12.68 22.40
CA ALA A 362 2.40 13.87 22.47
C ALA A 362 2.66 14.59 23.80
N ASP A 363 3.49 15.64 23.74
CA ASP A 363 3.75 16.56 24.84
C ASP A 363 3.91 17.98 24.29
N TRP A 364 2.90 18.84 24.47
CA TRP A 364 2.88 20.18 23.87
C TRP A 364 3.73 21.19 24.66
N ASN A 365 5.00 20.84 24.86
CA ASN A 365 5.99 21.60 25.63
C ASN A 365 6.76 22.65 24.80
N GLY A 366 6.46 22.76 23.49
CA GLY A 366 7.11 23.69 22.57
C GLY A 366 8.54 23.33 22.16
N ARG A 367 9.09 22.19 22.57
CA ARG A 367 10.48 21.79 22.30
C ARG A 367 10.59 20.98 21.02
N GLN A 368 11.29 21.55 20.04
CA GLN A 368 11.61 20.90 18.77
C GLN A 368 12.73 19.86 18.92
N SER A 369 12.48 18.80 19.69
CA SER A 369 13.43 17.69 19.89
C SER A 369 12.67 16.40 20.16
N GLY A 370 13.29 15.24 19.91
CA GLY A 370 12.75 13.94 20.32
C GLY A 370 13.11 13.56 21.77
N ILE A 371 13.67 14.50 22.54
CA ILE A 371 14.03 14.31 23.95
C ILE A 371 12.86 14.80 24.80
N ASP A 372 12.33 13.90 25.61
CA ASP A 372 11.22 14.16 26.52
C ASP A 372 11.56 13.62 27.91
N PRO A 373 11.29 14.35 29.01
CA PRO A 373 11.58 13.91 30.38
C PRO A 373 10.91 12.59 30.78
N VAL A 374 9.78 12.22 30.17
CA VAL A 374 9.07 10.96 30.44
C VAL A 374 9.85 9.75 29.90
N VAL A 375 10.68 9.92 28.87
CA VAL A 375 11.39 8.83 28.21
C VAL A 375 12.88 8.85 28.56
N PRO A 376 13.37 7.92 29.42
CA PRO A 376 14.77 7.83 29.79
C PRO A 376 15.69 7.83 28.57
N HIS A 377 16.84 8.51 28.65
CA HIS A 377 17.77 8.65 27.52
C HIS A 377 18.23 7.31 26.90
N ALA A 378 18.26 6.24 27.69
CA ALA A 378 18.67 4.91 27.24
C ALA A 378 17.62 4.18 26.39
N ASP A 379 16.36 4.62 26.43
CA ASP A 379 15.24 3.88 25.83
C ASP A 379 14.97 4.37 24.40
N TRP A 380 14.70 3.50 23.42
CA TRP A 380 14.60 3.92 22.01
C TRP A 380 15.71 4.90 21.54
N PRO A 381 17.02 4.58 21.75
CA PRO A 381 18.09 5.56 21.56
C PRO A 381 18.51 5.75 20.09
N ARG A 382 17.99 4.96 19.15
CA ARG A 382 18.52 4.85 17.77
C ARG A 382 17.62 5.50 16.70
N HIS A 383 17.31 6.78 16.88
CA HIS A 383 16.37 7.50 16.01
C HIS A 383 15.01 6.78 15.93
N GLN A 384 14.33 6.74 17.07
CA GLN A 384 13.07 6.01 17.27
C GLN A 384 12.04 6.84 18.04
N ARG A 385 12.20 8.18 18.04
CA ARG A 385 11.42 9.10 18.85
C ARG A 385 10.92 10.26 18.01
N LEU A 386 9.63 10.31 17.76
CA LEU A 386 8.92 11.48 17.26
C LEU A 386 8.33 12.25 18.46
N HIS A 387 8.03 13.52 18.28
CA HIS A 387 7.45 14.35 19.33
C HIS A 387 6.55 15.42 18.73
N GLN A 388 5.26 15.35 19.04
CA GLN A 388 4.30 16.41 18.72
C GLN A 388 4.41 17.47 19.82
N TYR A 389 5.08 18.58 19.52
CA TYR A 389 5.44 19.61 20.49
C TYR A 389 4.47 20.79 20.53
N SER A 390 3.55 20.88 19.56
CA SER A 390 2.48 21.87 19.51
C SER A 390 1.30 21.35 18.71
N GLY A 391 0.08 21.75 19.07
CA GLY A 391 -1.13 21.34 18.36
C GLY A 391 -2.02 22.50 17.92
N ASN A 392 -2.74 22.30 16.81
CA ASN A 392 -3.77 23.18 16.24
C ASN A 392 -3.30 24.60 15.94
N VAL A 393 -2.07 24.75 15.46
CA VAL A 393 -1.50 26.06 15.14
C VAL A 393 -1.69 26.40 13.67
N SER A 394 -2.06 27.65 13.39
CA SER A 394 -2.06 28.17 12.03
C SER A 394 -0.66 28.62 11.64
N ARG A 395 -0.18 28.16 10.49
CA ARG A 395 1.11 28.56 9.91
C ARG A 395 0.92 28.93 8.45
N THR A 396 1.69 29.91 7.98
CA THR A 396 1.64 30.38 6.59
C THR A 396 3.02 30.33 5.97
N PHE A 397 3.15 29.59 4.87
CA PHE A 397 4.38 29.50 4.08
C PHE A 397 4.04 29.53 2.59
N GLY A 398 4.85 30.24 1.79
CA GLY A 398 4.61 30.38 0.36
C GLY A 398 3.22 30.95 0.01
N GLY A 399 2.64 31.76 0.90
CA GLY A 399 1.28 32.32 0.75
C GLY A 399 0.13 31.36 1.08
N VAL A 400 0.41 30.14 1.54
CA VAL A 400 -0.61 29.14 1.91
C VAL A 400 -0.65 28.96 3.42
N THR A 401 -1.84 29.08 4.01
CA THR A 401 -2.08 28.81 5.43
C THR A 401 -2.61 27.39 5.63
N LEU A 402 -2.01 26.64 6.54
CA LEU A 402 -2.54 25.36 7.04
C LEU A 402 -2.69 25.43 8.57
N VAL A 403 -3.68 24.70 9.10
CA VAL A 403 -3.77 24.37 10.51
C VAL A 403 -3.06 23.04 10.70
N VAL A 404 -2.02 23.03 11.52
CA VAL A 404 -1.14 21.88 11.70
C VAL A 404 -0.93 21.59 13.17
N ASP A 405 -0.69 20.32 13.46
CA ASP A 405 0.04 19.91 14.65
C ASP A 405 1.53 19.86 14.26
N GLU A 406 2.41 20.40 15.10
CA GLU A 406 3.82 20.54 14.80
C GLU A 406 4.64 19.43 15.47
N ASP A 407 5.49 18.78 14.68
CA ASP A 407 6.29 17.63 15.09
C ASP A 407 7.79 17.86 14.96
N TYR A 408 8.53 17.26 15.87
CA TYR A 408 9.93 16.94 15.66
C TYR A 408 10.02 15.44 15.38
N VAL A 409 10.44 15.10 14.16
CA VAL A 409 10.58 13.71 13.73
C VAL A 409 12.02 13.30 13.90
N ASN A 410 12.25 12.23 14.65
CA ASN A 410 13.54 11.54 14.73
C ASN A 410 13.33 10.04 14.72
N GLY A 411 12.85 9.54 13.58
CA GLY A 411 12.35 8.17 13.44
C GLY A 411 12.12 7.75 12.00
N ALA A 412 11.52 6.58 11.86
CA ALA A 412 11.14 5.99 10.60
C ALA A 412 10.03 6.81 9.94
N THR A 413 10.24 7.20 8.69
CA THR A 413 9.23 7.78 7.80
C THR A 413 9.18 6.96 6.51
N LEU A 414 8.12 7.17 5.73
CA LEU A 414 8.24 6.96 4.29
C LEU A 414 9.33 7.90 3.79
N GLY A 415 10.14 7.39 2.89
CA GLY A 415 11.09 8.23 2.18
C GLY A 415 11.27 7.67 0.80
N ARG A 416 12.23 8.25 0.09
CA ARG A 416 12.85 7.51 -1.00
C ARG A 416 13.38 6.27 -0.32
N SER A 417 12.73 5.13 -0.56
CA SER A 417 13.32 3.83 -0.31
C SER A 417 14.80 4.01 -0.63
N GLN A 418 15.71 3.60 0.25
CA GLN A 418 17.07 3.32 -0.17
C GLN A 418 16.92 2.15 -1.16
N ARG A 419 16.46 2.51 -2.36
CA ARG A 419 15.92 1.71 -3.43
C ARG A 419 17.01 0.70 -3.69
N SER A 420 16.79 -0.52 -3.20
CA SER A 420 17.70 -1.66 -3.20
C SER A 420 19.01 -1.35 -3.95
N ARG A 421 19.99 -0.75 -3.25
CA ARG A 421 21.30 -0.51 -3.87
C ARG A 421 22.00 -1.86 -3.91
N GLY A 422 21.88 -2.55 -5.04
CA GLY A 422 22.35 -3.92 -5.19
C GLY A 422 22.01 -4.52 -6.55
N TYR A 423 22.28 -5.81 -6.70
CA TYR A 423 21.90 -6.60 -7.86
C TYR A 423 21.77 -8.07 -7.48
N LEU A 424 21.01 -8.79 -8.30
CA LEU A 424 20.98 -10.24 -8.30
C LEU A 424 21.86 -10.76 -9.42
N LEU A 425 22.61 -11.82 -9.14
CA LEU A 425 23.41 -12.57 -10.10
C LEU A 425 22.83 -13.98 -10.22
N LEU A 426 22.53 -14.40 -11.45
CA LEU A 426 22.00 -15.72 -11.80
C LEU A 426 23.12 -16.60 -12.37
N THR A 427 23.24 -17.83 -11.85
CA THR A 427 24.15 -18.87 -12.34
C THR A 427 23.42 -19.90 -13.19
N SER A 428 24.17 -20.62 -14.04
CA SER A 428 23.61 -21.55 -15.02
C SER A 428 22.87 -22.74 -14.41
N ASP A 429 23.19 -23.10 -13.17
CA ASP A 429 22.55 -24.14 -12.38
C ASP A 429 21.29 -23.66 -11.63
N GLY A 430 20.87 -22.40 -11.84
CA GLY A 430 19.66 -21.85 -11.24
C GLY A 430 19.87 -21.10 -9.94
N GLY A 431 21.10 -21.04 -9.44
CA GLY A 431 21.45 -20.24 -8.26
C GLY A 431 21.24 -18.74 -8.50
N VAL A 432 20.67 -18.07 -7.49
CA VAL A 432 20.53 -16.61 -7.47
C VAL A 432 21.26 -16.10 -6.24
N HIS A 433 22.14 -15.12 -6.45
CA HIS A 433 22.98 -14.53 -5.41
C HIS A 433 22.74 -13.04 -5.35
N GLU A 434 22.41 -12.55 -4.16
CA GLU A 434 22.19 -11.15 -3.87
C GLU A 434 23.48 -10.44 -3.47
N PHE A 435 23.64 -9.21 -3.97
CA PHE A 435 24.72 -8.32 -3.59
C PHE A 435 24.16 -6.97 -3.21
N GLY A 436 24.72 -6.37 -2.16
CA GLY A 436 24.23 -5.12 -1.59
C GLY A 436 22.88 -5.32 -0.90
N HIS A 437 21.92 -4.43 -1.17
CA HIS A 437 20.56 -4.50 -0.61
C HIS A 437 19.54 -5.14 -1.57
N ALA A 438 19.99 -6.02 -2.46
CA ALA A 438 19.08 -6.82 -3.26
C ALA A 438 18.40 -7.87 -2.36
N VAL A 439 17.08 -8.04 -2.51
CA VAL A 439 16.32 -9.04 -1.76
C VAL A 439 16.28 -10.35 -2.55
N LEU A 440 16.69 -11.45 -1.92
CA LEU A 440 16.58 -12.80 -2.44
C LEU A 440 15.21 -13.39 -2.05
N TYR A 441 14.47 -13.87 -3.04
CA TYR A 441 13.15 -14.50 -2.84
C TYR A 441 13.17 -16.02 -3.08
N GLY A 442 14.30 -16.57 -3.56
CA GLY A 442 14.51 -18.00 -3.80
C GLY A 442 15.43 -18.26 -5.01
N SER A 443 15.63 -19.52 -5.37
CA SER A 443 16.42 -19.88 -6.56
C SER A 443 16.02 -21.25 -7.07
N ASP A 444 16.39 -21.58 -8.31
CA ASP A 444 16.21 -22.90 -8.90
C ASP A 444 17.39 -23.84 -8.60
N LEU A 445 18.32 -23.45 -7.71
CA LEU A 445 19.51 -24.24 -7.39
C LEU A 445 19.12 -25.65 -6.90
N GLY A 446 19.56 -26.66 -7.64
CA GLY A 446 19.21 -28.06 -7.35
C GLY A 446 17.78 -28.46 -7.74
N GLY A 447 16.95 -27.52 -8.19
CA GLY A 447 15.56 -27.74 -8.63
C GLY A 447 15.37 -27.84 -10.14
N LEU A 448 16.40 -27.49 -10.94
CA LEU A 448 16.30 -27.56 -12.40
C LEU A 448 16.20 -29.01 -12.91
N PRO A 449 15.35 -29.28 -13.92
CA PRO A 449 15.29 -30.59 -14.55
C PRO A 449 16.63 -31.01 -15.19
N PRO A 450 16.89 -32.32 -15.37
CA PRO A 450 18.12 -32.79 -16.00
C PRO A 450 18.39 -32.11 -17.35
N ARG A 451 19.63 -31.64 -17.53
CA ARG A 451 20.13 -30.93 -18.74
C ARG A 451 19.46 -29.57 -19.02
N VAL A 452 18.58 -29.09 -18.14
CA VAL A 452 18.05 -27.74 -18.19
C VAL A 452 18.98 -26.81 -17.41
N ARG A 453 19.20 -25.62 -17.95
CA ARG A 453 20.00 -24.57 -17.32
C ARG A 453 19.23 -23.26 -17.28
N ALA A 454 19.54 -22.41 -16.32
CA ALA A 454 19.05 -21.04 -16.33
C ALA A 454 19.69 -20.24 -17.47
N VAL A 455 18.94 -19.30 -18.03
CA VAL A 455 19.31 -18.50 -19.21
C VAL A 455 19.29 -17.02 -18.90
N ALA A 456 18.20 -16.53 -18.30
CA ALA A 456 18.02 -15.10 -18.04
C ALA A 456 17.23 -14.87 -16.75
N LEU A 457 17.44 -13.69 -16.17
CA LEU A 457 16.77 -13.20 -14.98
C LEU A 457 16.07 -11.88 -15.33
N ALA A 458 14.79 -11.74 -15.00
CA ALA A 458 14.09 -10.47 -15.09
C ALA A 458 13.44 -10.14 -13.74
N LYS A 459 13.63 -8.90 -13.28
CA LYS A 459 12.99 -8.39 -12.06
C LYS A 459 11.57 -7.95 -12.35
N ASP A 460 10.66 -8.28 -11.45
CA ASP A 460 9.35 -7.66 -11.39
C ASP A 460 9.45 -6.35 -10.59
N ARG A 461 9.02 -5.25 -11.20
CA ARG A 461 9.04 -3.92 -10.60
C ARG A 461 7.95 -3.71 -9.58
N ASP A 462 6.83 -4.41 -9.71
CA ASP A 462 5.64 -4.15 -8.92
C ASP A 462 5.74 -4.86 -7.57
N THR A 463 6.19 -6.11 -7.57
CA THR A 463 6.40 -6.88 -6.35
C THR A 463 7.82 -6.79 -5.79
N GLY A 464 8.79 -6.42 -6.63
CA GLY A 464 10.20 -6.57 -6.31
C GLY A 464 10.70 -8.02 -6.44
N GLY A 465 9.87 -8.98 -6.82
CA GLY A 465 10.27 -10.36 -7.13
C GLY A 465 11.07 -10.48 -8.44
N TYR A 466 11.23 -11.70 -8.94
CA TYR A 466 11.85 -11.98 -10.24
C TYR A 466 11.39 -13.29 -10.85
N TRP A 467 11.68 -13.42 -12.14
CA TRP A 467 11.52 -14.62 -12.94
C TRP A 467 12.87 -15.14 -13.40
N ILE A 468 13.00 -16.46 -13.42
CA ILE A 468 14.12 -17.17 -14.04
C ILE A 468 13.61 -17.86 -15.30
N LEU A 469 14.21 -17.51 -16.44
CA LEU A 469 13.99 -18.21 -17.71
C LEU A 469 15.00 -19.35 -17.84
N THR A 470 14.50 -20.52 -18.20
CA THR A 470 15.30 -21.73 -18.39
C THR A 470 15.46 -22.11 -19.86
N SER A 471 16.46 -22.93 -20.17
CA SER A 471 16.85 -23.27 -21.55
C SER A 471 15.80 -24.06 -22.34
N ASN A 472 14.83 -24.67 -21.65
CA ASN A 472 13.69 -25.34 -22.28
C ASN A 472 12.49 -24.40 -22.48
N GLY A 473 12.62 -23.12 -22.17
CA GLY A 473 11.57 -22.10 -22.29
C GLY A 473 10.63 -22.03 -21.08
N GLY A 474 10.90 -22.79 -20.02
CA GLY A 474 10.19 -22.66 -18.75
C GLY A 474 10.53 -21.36 -18.03
N VAL A 475 9.56 -20.84 -17.28
CA VAL A 475 9.74 -19.70 -16.39
C VAL A 475 9.33 -20.09 -14.99
N ASP A 476 10.24 -19.90 -14.05
CA ASP A 476 10.04 -20.12 -12.62
C ASP A 476 10.01 -18.73 -11.94
N ASN A 477 9.07 -18.49 -11.02
CA ASN A 477 8.81 -17.16 -10.43
C ASN A 477 9.05 -17.14 -8.92
N PHE A 478 9.67 -16.06 -8.43
CA PHE A 478 10.01 -15.86 -7.03
C PHE A 478 9.51 -14.51 -6.56
N HIS A 479 8.43 -14.53 -5.77
CA HIS A 479 7.70 -13.33 -5.34
C HIS A 479 7.20 -12.43 -6.49
N ALA A 480 7.25 -12.89 -7.74
CA ALA A 480 6.65 -12.25 -8.90
C ALA A 480 5.41 -13.04 -9.36
N PRO A 481 4.43 -12.44 -10.06
CA PRO A 481 3.29 -13.15 -10.65
C PRO A 481 3.74 -14.25 -11.62
N TRP A 482 2.94 -15.30 -11.82
CA TRP A 482 3.23 -16.31 -12.84
C TRP A 482 2.29 -16.14 -14.03
N ASP A 483 2.83 -15.72 -15.18
CA ASP A 483 2.02 -15.34 -16.36
C ASP A 483 2.07 -16.38 -17.50
N GLY A 484 2.88 -17.43 -17.36
CA GLY A 484 2.93 -18.55 -18.31
C GLY A 484 4.33 -19.14 -18.55
N SER A 485 4.49 -19.92 -19.64
CA SER A 485 5.82 -20.34 -20.12
C SER A 485 5.80 -20.89 -21.54
N MET A 486 7.00 -20.99 -22.14
CA MET A 486 7.27 -21.64 -23.42
C MET A 486 7.77 -23.09 -23.28
N ARG A 487 7.67 -23.69 -22.08
CA ARG A 487 8.13 -25.07 -21.83
C ARG A 487 7.44 -26.04 -22.79
N GLY A 488 8.25 -26.83 -23.51
CA GLY A 488 7.76 -27.79 -24.53
C GLY A 488 7.32 -27.16 -25.85
N LYS A 489 7.33 -25.82 -25.99
CA LYS A 489 6.85 -25.09 -27.19
C LYS A 489 7.98 -24.58 -28.09
N LEU A 490 9.24 -24.74 -27.68
CA LEU A 490 10.38 -24.18 -28.40
C LEU A 490 10.67 -24.82 -29.77
N ARG A 491 10.17 -26.02 -30.10
CA ARG A 491 10.33 -26.67 -31.43
C ARG A 491 11.75 -26.53 -32.04
N GLY A 492 12.79 -26.94 -31.30
CA GLY A 492 14.20 -26.89 -31.74
C GLY A 492 14.91 -25.54 -31.58
N ARG A 493 14.19 -24.49 -31.15
CA ARG A 493 14.74 -23.17 -30.87
C ARG A 493 15.23 -23.08 -29.43
N ARG A 494 16.01 -22.04 -29.12
CA ARG A 494 16.48 -21.76 -27.75
C ARG A 494 15.81 -20.50 -27.24
N ALA A 495 15.40 -20.50 -25.98
CA ALA A 495 15.09 -19.26 -25.28
C ALA A 495 16.41 -18.50 -25.02
N VAL A 496 16.44 -17.19 -25.25
CA VAL A 496 17.67 -16.38 -25.17
C VAL A 496 17.50 -15.09 -24.35
N GLY A 497 16.27 -14.65 -24.07
CA GLY A 497 16.06 -13.43 -23.28
C GLY A 497 14.70 -13.40 -22.60
N LEU A 498 14.66 -12.70 -21.46
CA LEU A 498 13.46 -12.45 -20.66
C LEU A 498 13.48 -10.98 -20.23
N VAL A 499 12.39 -10.25 -20.45
CA VAL A 499 12.25 -8.86 -19.97
C VAL A 499 10.84 -8.62 -19.43
N GLN A 500 10.74 -7.87 -18.33
CA GLN A 500 9.47 -7.42 -17.80
C GLN A 500 8.85 -6.35 -18.70
N SER A 501 7.56 -6.44 -18.99
CA SER A 501 6.79 -5.38 -19.68
C SER A 501 6.39 -4.26 -18.68
N PRO A 502 6.27 -2.99 -19.13
CA PRO A 502 5.92 -1.89 -18.22
C PRO A 502 4.53 -1.98 -17.57
N LYS A 503 3.60 -2.73 -18.16
CA LYS A 503 2.20 -2.84 -17.69
C LYS A 503 1.91 -4.12 -16.90
N GLY A 504 2.95 -4.86 -16.53
CA GLY A 504 2.83 -6.22 -16.01
C GLY A 504 3.36 -7.25 -17.02
N GLY A 505 3.55 -8.48 -16.54
CA GLY A 505 4.00 -9.60 -17.35
C GLY A 505 5.43 -9.48 -17.90
N TYR A 506 5.74 -10.38 -18.84
CA TYR A 506 7.05 -10.45 -19.47
C TYR A 506 7.01 -10.96 -20.91
N LEU A 507 8.10 -10.68 -21.63
CA LEU A 507 8.36 -11.17 -22.98
C LEU A 507 9.49 -12.21 -22.93
N ILE A 508 9.29 -13.34 -23.61
CA ILE A 508 10.36 -14.31 -23.90
C ILE A 508 10.83 -14.12 -25.33
N LEU A 509 12.15 -13.96 -25.51
CA LEU A 509 12.82 -13.95 -26.81
C LEU A 509 13.42 -15.34 -27.12
N THR A 510 13.22 -15.83 -28.34
CA THR A 510 13.85 -17.06 -28.86
C THR A 510 14.91 -16.76 -29.92
N SER A 511 15.82 -17.72 -30.13
CA SER A 511 17.02 -17.57 -30.97
C SER A 511 16.73 -17.27 -32.46
N ASP A 512 15.55 -17.62 -32.94
CA ASP A 512 15.02 -17.34 -34.28
C ASP A 512 14.43 -15.91 -34.39
N GLY A 513 14.44 -15.12 -33.32
CA GLY A 513 13.87 -13.78 -33.28
C GLY A 513 12.41 -13.74 -32.83
N GLY A 514 11.83 -14.89 -32.45
CA GLY A 514 10.48 -14.99 -31.90
C GLY A 514 10.31 -14.23 -30.58
N VAL A 515 9.28 -13.39 -30.48
CA VAL A 515 8.86 -12.72 -29.24
C VAL A 515 7.52 -13.29 -28.78
N HIS A 516 7.50 -13.81 -27.55
CA HIS A 516 6.37 -14.48 -26.95
C HIS A 516 5.92 -13.72 -25.69
N PRO A 517 4.77 -13.02 -25.73
CA PRO A 517 4.26 -12.27 -24.60
C PRO A 517 3.46 -13.13 -23.61
N PHE A 518 3.60 -12.80 -22.33
CA PHE A 518 2.82 -13.34 -21.21
C PHE A 518 2.38 -12.15 -20.36
N ASP A 519 1.08 -11.84 -20.36
CA ASP A 519 0.52 -10.60 -19.81
C ASP A 519 1.26 -9.32 -20.27
N ALA A 520 1.74 -9.32 -21.52
CA ALA A 520 2.54 -8.25 -22.09
C ALA A 520 2.02 -7.86 -23.47
N ALA A 521 2.19 -6.59 -23.84
CA ALA A 521 1.84 -6.11 -25.18
C ALA A 521 2.79 -6.68 -26.24
N TRP A 522 2.24 -7.05 -27.40
CA TRP A 522 3.00 -7.53 -28.55
C TRP A 522 3.11 -6.45 -29.62
N TYR A 523 4.34 -6.14 -30.04
CA TYR A 523 4.62 -5.10 -31.03
C TYR A 523 5.30 -5.61 -32.31
N GLY A 524 5.60 -6.92 -32.38
CA GLY A 524 6.23 -7.55 -33.53
C GLY A 524 7.34 -8.55 -33.16
N SER A 525 8.02 -9.09 -34.17
CA SER A 525 9.00 -10.16 -34.01
C SER A 525 9.94 -10.22 -35.21
N ASP A 526 11.17 -10.68 -34.98
CA ASP A 526 12.17 -10.97 -36.03
C ASP A 526 12.05 -12.41 -36.57
N ASN A 527 11.08 -13.18 -36.09
CA ASN A 527 10.88 -14.56 -36.56
C ASN A 527 10.71 -14.59 -38.09
N HIS A 528 11.48 -15.47 -38.74
CA HIS A 528 11.61 -15.59 -40.20
C HIS A 528 12.15 -14.34 -40.93
N ARG A 529 12.69 -13.35 -40.21
CA ARG A 529 13.27 -12.12 -40.76
C ARG A 529 14.78 -12.00 -40.50
N LEU A 530 15.35 -12.89 -39.67
CA LEU A 530 16.77 -12.90 -39.41
C LEU A 530 17.58 -13.30 -40.65
N PRO A 531 18.73 -12.62 -40.93
CA PRO A 531 19.64 -13.05 -41.99
C PRO A 531 20.19 -14.47 -41.75
N ALA A 532 20.60 -15.12 -42.83
CA ALA A 532 21.21 -16.46 -42.75
C ALA A 532 22.40 -16.48 -41.77
N GLY A 533 22.42 -17.46 -40.86
CA GLY A 533 23.46 -17.62 -39.85
C GLY A 533 23.40 -16.63 -38.67
N VAL A 534 22.42 -15.73 -38.65
CA VAL A 534 22.23 -14.74 -37.57
C VAL A 534 21.15 -15.22 -36.61
N THR A 535 21.37 -15.03 -35.31
CA THR A 535 20.41 -15.35 -34.25
C THR A 535 20.11 -14.12 -33.41
N ALA A 536 18.93 -14.05 -32.82
CA ALA A 536 18.66 -13.09 -31.76
C ALA A 536 19.46 -13.47 -30.50
N VAL A 537 19.95 -12.47 -29.76
CA VAL A 537 20.80 -12.68 -28.57
C VAL A 537 20.32 -11.95 -27.32
N ALA A 538 19.62 -10.83 -27.46
CA ALA A 538 19.07 -10.09 -26.33
C ALA A 538 17.84 -9.27 -26.75
N ILE A 539 16.98 -8.98 -25.78
CA ILE A 539 15.83 -8.08 -25.91
C ILE A 539 15.90 -7.03 -24.80
N ALA A 540 15.47 -5.80 -25.07
CA ALA A 540 15.37 -4.73 -24.08
C ALA A 540 14.11 -3.91 -24.31
N ILE A 541 13.40 -3.61 -23.21
CA ILE A 541 12.25 -2.70 -23.22
C ILE A 541 12.73 -1.26 -23.36
N ASP A 542 12.05 -0.51 -24.22
CA ASP A 542 12.07 0.94 -24.20
C ASP A 542 11.11 1.46 -23.12
N ARG A 543 11.64 2.18 -22.13
CA ARG A 543 10.85 2.56 -20.95
C ARG A 543 9.85 3.68 -21.22
N GLU A 544 10.03 4.45 -22.29
CA GLU A 544 9.17 5.58 -22.62
C GLU A 544 7.95 5.13 -23.42
N THR A 545 8.19 4.32 -24.45
CA THR A 545 7.14 3.82 -25.34
C THR A 545 6.51 2.51 -24.86
N GLY A 546 7.25 1.73 -24.07
CA GLY A 546 6.89 0.37 -23.68
C GLY A 546 7.08 -0.68 -24.78
N GLY A 547 7.57 -0.28 -25.97
CA GLY A 547 8.03 -1.19 -26.99
C GLY A 547 9.36 -1.86 -26.64
N TYR A 548 9.95 -2.56 -27.61
CA TYR A 548 11.19 -3.29 -27.39
C TYR A 548 12.12 -3.29 -28.59
N ARG A 549 13.37 -3.62 -28.30
CA ARG A 549 14.45 -3.75 -29.26
C ARG A 549 15.02 -5.16 -29.20
N ILE A 550 15.28 -5.77 -30.35
CA ILE A 550 15.91 -7.08 -30.48
C ILE A 550 17.34 -6.87 -30.99
N LEU A 551 18.32 -7.39 -30.24
CA LEU A 551 19.73 -7.42 -30.63
C LEU A 551 20.05 -8.76 -31.28
N LYS A 552 20.75 -8.70 -32.41
CA LYS A 552 21.20 -9.85 -33.21
C LYS A 552 22.68 -10.16 -32.96
N SER A 553 23.08 -11.40 -33.23
CA SER A 553 24.46 -11.89 -33.04
C SER A 553 25.50 -11.13 -33.87
N ASN A 554 25.08 -10.54 -34.99
CA ASN A 554 25.89 -9.68 -35.86
C ASN A 554 25.92 -8.20 -35.45
N GLY A 555 25.29 -7.85 -34.31
CA GLY A 555 25.24 -6.49 -33.77
C GLY A 555 24.15 -5.59 -34.36
N GLY A 556 23.33 -6.11 -35.28
CA GLY A 556 22.15 -5.40 -35.76
C GLY A 556 21.06 -5.30 -34.68
N VAL A 557 20.27 -4.23 -34.73
CA VAL A 557 19.15 -4.00 -33.81
C VAL A 557 17.90 -3.72 -34.62
N ASP A 558 16.83 -4.48 -34.35
CA ASP A 558 15.49 -4.20 -34.87
C ASP A 558 14.60 -3.70 -33.73
N THR A 559 13.66 -2.80 -34.03
CA THR A 559 12.87 -2.08 -33.03
C THR A 559 11.38 -2.23 -33.29
N PHE A 560 10.61 -2.43 -32.23
CA PHE A 560 9.17 -2.68 -32.27
C PHE A 560 8.48 -1.73 -31.29
N HIS A 561 7.76 -0.74 -31.81
CA HIS A 561 7.19 0.35 -31.03
C HIS A 561 8.22 1.04 -30.11
N ALA A 562 9.48 1.13 -30.55
CA ALA A 562 10.58 1.75 -29.81
C ALA A 562 11.47 2.53 -30.79
N PRO A 563 12.15 3.61 -30.36
CA PRO A 563 13.08 4.34 -31.22
C PRO A 563 14.30 3.50 -31.66
N PHE A 564 14.72 3.70 -32.92
CA PHE A 564 15.97 3.15 -33.44
C PHE A 564 17.10 4.18 -33.31
N ASP A 565 18.02 3.92 -32.38
CA ASP A 565 19.12 4.85 -32.04
C ASP A 565 20.48 4.48 -32.67
N GLY A 566 20.54 3.39 -33.45
CA GLY A 566 21.76 2.94 -34.14
C GLY A 566 21.98 1.42 -34.13
N SER A 567 23.16 0.93 -34.53
CA SER A 567 23.53 -0.48 -34.38
C SER A 567 25.05 -0.70 -34.50
N LEU A 568 25.49 -1.92 -34.18
CA LEU A 568 26.85 -2.42 -34.44
C LEU A 568 26.95 -3.30 -35.69
N GLN A 569 25.90 -3.37 -36.51
CA GLN A 569 25.91 -4.19 -37.72
C GLN A 569 27.11 -3.79 -38.60
N LYS A 570 27.88 -4.79 -39.07
CA LYS A 570 29.13 -4.61 -39.84
C LYS A 570 30.27 -3.89 -39.08
N ARG A 571 30.10 -3.55 -37.80
CA ARG A 571 31.11 -2.85 -36.98
C ARG A 571 31.78 -3.74 -35.91
N LEU A 572 31.31 -4.97 -35.71
CA LEU A 572 31.82 -5.86 -34.67
C LEU A 572 33.26 -6.36 -34.89
N ARG A 573 33.78 -6.35 -36.14
CA ARG A 573 35.15 -6.80 -36.48
C ARG A 573 35.50 -8.18 -35.86
N GLY A 574 34.66 -9.19 -36.11
CA GLY A 574 34.84 -10.56 -35.59
C GLY A 574 34.42 -10.77 -34.13
N ARG A 575 33.91 -9.74 -33.44
CA ARG A 575 33.34 -9.86 -32.09
C ARG A 575 31.86 -10.28 -32.16
N HIS A 576 31.34 -10.74 -31.03
CA HIS A 576 29.93 -11.09 -30.87
C HIS A 576 29.25 -10.16 -29.89
N ALA A 577 28.04 -9.70 -30.23
CA ALA A 577 27.18 -8.99 -29.31
C ALA A 577 26.54 -10.00 -28.34
N VAL A 578 26.46 -9.65 -27.05
CA VAL A 578 26.00 -10.56 -25.97
C VAL A 578 24.94 -9.93 -25.06
N GLY A 579 24.81 -8.61 -25.04
CA GLY A 579 23.85 -7.95 -24.16
C GLY A 579 23.31 -6.65 -24.73
N LEU A 580 22.07 -6.36 -24.38
CA LEU A 580 21.36 -5.13 -24.70
C LEU A 580 20.69 -4.63 -23.41
N ALA A 581 20.90 -3.36 -23.05
CA ALA A 581 20.18 -2.78 -21.92
C ALA A 581 19.75 -1.33 -22.19
N PRO A 582 18.56 -0.93 -21.73
CA PRO A 582 18.06 0.42 -21.94
C PRO A 582 18.75 1.41 -21.02
N ALA A 583 19.16 2.56 -21.57
CA ALA A 583 19.83 3.59 -20.81
C ALA A 583 18.85 4.41 -19.95
N ARG A 584 19.38 5.14 -18.96
CA ARG A 584 18.59 5.94 -18.02
C ARG A 584 17.90 7.13 -18.70
N ALA A 585 18.59 7.80 -19.61
CA ALA A 585 18.18 9.06 -20.23
C ALA A 585 17.65 8.89 -21.66
N GLY A 586 17.16 7.68 -22.01
CA GLY A 586 16.82 7.31 -23.39
C GLY A 586 17.99 6.65 -24.14
N GLY A 587 17.67 5.92 -25.21
CA GLY A 587 18.63 5.09 -25.95
C GLY A 587 19.02 3.80 -25.21
N TYR A 588 20.13 3.18 -25.61
CA TYR A 588 20.56 1.89 -25.08
C TYR A 588 22.06 1.61 -25.23
N PHE A 589 22.51 0.57 -24.56
CA PHE A 589 23.87 0.05 -24.62
C PHE A 589 23.89 -1.33 -25.25
N ILE A 590 24.87 -1.57 -26.13
CA ILE A 590 25.22 -2.91 -26.63
C ILE A 590 26.54 -3.35 -25.99
N LEU A 591 26.54 -4.54 -25.40
CA LEU A 591 27.72 -5.21 -24.86
C LEU A 591 28.22 -6.29 -25.82
N THR A 592 29.53 -6.36 -26.02
CA THR A 592 30.22 -7.42 -26.77
C THR A 592 30.96 -8.38 -25.84
N ALA A 593 31.16 -9.63 -26.30
CA ALA A 593 31.75 -10.71 -25.49
C ALA A 593 33.15 -10.40 -24.94
N ASN A 594 33.90 -9.49 -25.57
CA ASN A 594 35.21 -9.02 -25.12
C ASN A 594 35.12 -7.86 -24.11
N GLY A 595 33.93 -7.52 -23.60
CA GLY A 595 33.72 -6.44 -22.62
C GLY A 595 33.50 -5.05 -23.22
N GLY A 596 33.42 -4.95 -24.55
CA GLY A 596 33.14 -3.69 -25.27
C GLY A 596 31.73 -3.20 -24.99
N VAL A 597 31.58 -1.91 -24.62
CA VAL A 597 30.26 -1.27 -24.49
C VAL A 597 30.13 -0.16 -25.51
N HIS A 598 29.00 -0.14 -26.20
CA HIS A 598 28.67 0.86 -27.22
C HIS A 598 27.33 1.49 -26.88
N ASN A 599 27.31 2.81 -26.71
CA ASN A 599 26.12 3.59 -26.37
C ASN A 599 25.47 4.17 -27.64
N PHE A 600 24.15 4.24 -27.64
CA PHE A 600 23.34 4.75 -28.75
C PHE A 600 22.26 5.71 -28.21
N GLY A 601 21.89 6.71 -29.03
CA GLY A 601 20.94 7.75 -28.65
C GLY A 601 21.53 8.73 -27.63
N PRO A 602 20.71 9.37 -26.77
CA PRO A 602 21.16 10.35 -25.77
C PRO A 602 21.93 9.73 -24.59
N SER A 603 22.26 8.44 -24.65
CA SER A 603 22.92 7.73 -23.57
C SER A 603 24.40 8.10 -23.45
N HIS A 604 24.88 8.29 -22.22
CA HIS A 604 26.28 8.62 -21.92
C HIS A 604 27.14 7.34 -21.78
N PHE A 605 28.37 7.36 -22.29
CA PHE A 605 29.33 6.26 -22.15
C PHE A 605 30.07 6.34 -20.81
N TYR A 606 30.08 5.25 -20.02
CA TYR A 606 30.67 5.24 -18.68
C TYR A 606 31.95 4.40 -18.55
N GLY A 607 32.36 3.69 -19.61
CA GLY A 607 33.57 2.86 -19.63
C GLY A 607 33.35 1.45 -20.19
N SER A 608 34.41 0.65 -20.26
CA SER A 608 34.35 -0.69 -20.86
C SER A 608 35.49 -1.58 -20.36
N ASP A 609 35.23 -2.90 -20.38
CA ASP A 609 36.20 -3.97 -20.10
C ASP A 609 36.96 -4.45 -21.34
N ALA A 610 36.79 -3.78 -22.49
CA ALA A 610 37.52 -4.14 -23.71
C ALA A 610 39.04 -4.14 -23.47
N GLY A 611 39.66 -5.30 -23.65
CA GLY A 611 41.10 -5.51 -23.42
C GLY A 611 41.50 -5.66 -21.94
N LYS A 612 40.53 -5.69 -21.01
CA LYS A 612 40.77 -5.78 -19.56
C LYS A 612 40.30 -7.10 -18.93
N LEU A 613 39.51 -7.89 -19.66
CA LEU A 613 39.00 -9.17 -19.16
C LEU A 613 40.15 -10.17 -18.91
N PRO A 614 40.09 -10.96 -17.82
CA PRO A 614 41.04 -12.04 -17.59
C PRO A 614 41.05 -13.07 -18.72
N ARG A 615 42.18 -13.78 -18.89
CA ARG A 615 42.33 -14.79 -19.94
C ARG A 615 41.24 -15.87 -19.80
N GLY A 616 40.51 -16.12 -20.90
CA GLY A 616 39.43 -17.12 -20.93
C GLY A 616 38.09 -16.65 -20.35
N VAL A 617 38.02 -15.44 -19.78
CA VAL A 617 36.80 -14.84 -19.25
C VAL A 617 36.15 -13.95 -20.33
N LYS A 618 34.83 -14.04 -20.45
CA LYS A 618 34.04 -13.22 -21.38
C LYS A 618 32.97 -12.43 -20.61
N ALA A 619 32.56 -11.30 -21.16
CA ALA A 619 31.35 -10.62 -20.70
C ALA A 619 30.11 -11.41 -21.17
N VAL A 620 29.07 -11.49 -20.33
CA VAL A 620 27.85 -12.26 -20.61
C VAL A 620 26.59 -11.41 -20.61
N SER A 621 26.51 -10.39 -19.76
CA SER A 621 25.32 -9.56 -19.60
C SER A 621 25.70 -8.20 -19.01
N LEU A 622 24.84 -7.21 -19.21
CA LEU A 622 24.93 -5.93 -18.51
C LEU A 622 23.60 -5.59 -17.83
N ALA A 623 23.68 -4.89 -16.71
CA ALA A 623 22.52 -4.35 -16.02
C ALA A 623 22.61 -2.84 -15.88
N THR A 624 21.47 -2.17 -16.07
CA THR A 624 21.28 -0.73 -15.85
C THR A 624 20.27 -0.52 -14.73
N CYS A 625 20.34 0.63 -14.06
CA CYS A 625 19.32 1.05 -13.12
C CYS A 625 18.55 2.24 -13.72
N PRO A 626 17.20 2.26 -13.66
CA PRO A 626 16.41 3.38 -14.20
C PRO A 626 16.63 4.70 -13.46
N THR A 627 17.19 4.67 -12.25
CA THR A 627 17.35 5.86 -11.40
C THR A 627 18.81 6.24 -11.17
N VAL A 628 19.77 5.38 -11.55
CA VAL A 628 21.20 5.59 -11.33
C VAL A 628 21.93 5.54 -12.67
N ALA A 629 22.83 6.50 -12.89
CA ALA A 629 23.70 6.52 -14.06
C ALA A 629 24.58 5.25 -14.14
N GLY A 630 25.15 4.97 -15.31
CA GLY A 630 26.09 3.86 -15.46
C GLY A 630 25.46 2.48 -15.66
N TYR A 631 26.32 1.46 -15.57
CA TYR A 631 25.97 0.05 -15.74
C TYR A 631 26.95 -0.87 -15.01
N ARG A 632 26.55 -2.14 -14.89
CA ARG A 632 27.40 -3.24 -14.44
C ARG A 632 27.57 -4.25 -15.55
N ILE A 633 28.77 -4.77 -15.72
CA ILE A 633 29.10 -5.85 -16.65
C ILE A 633 29.31 -7.12 -15.84
N LEU A 634 28.54 -8.16 -16.16
CA LEU A 634 28.72 -9.50 -15.61
C LEU A 634 29.61 -10.32 -16.53
N ARG A 635 30.52 -11.09 -15.93
CA ARG A 635 31.47 -11.96 -16.60
C ARG A 635 31.15 -13.45 -16.39
N THR A 636 31.67 -14.30 -17.28
CA THR A 636 31.48 -15.78 -17.22
C THR A 636 31.98 -16.43 -15.94
N ASP A 637 32.97 -15.83 -15.28
CA ASP A 637 33.55 -16.29 -14.01
C ASP A 637 32.75 -15.82 -12.79
N GLY A 638 31.67 -15.07 -12.98
CA GLY A 638 30.88 -14.47 -11.90
C GLY A 638 31.41 -13.13 -11.39
N GLY A 639 32.49 -12.61 -11.95
CA GLY A 639 32.96 -11.26 -11.67
C GLY A 639 31.98 -10.20 -12.18
N VAL A 640 31.91 -9.08 -11.46
CA VAL A 640 31.08 -7.93 -11.81
C VAL A 640 31.93 -6.67 -11.81
N ASP A 641 32.02 -6.03 -12.96
CA ASP A 641 32.72 -4.76 -13.16
C ASP A 641 31.68 -3.63 -13.23
N THR A 642 31.93 -2.50 -12.56
CA THR A 642 30.94 -1.41 -12.43
C THR A 642 31.45 -0.09 -12.99
N PHE A 643 30.59 0.60 -13.74
CA PHE A 643 30.89 1.88 -14.38
C PHE A 643 29.86 2.90 -13.92
N ALA A 644 30.30 3.94 -13.19
CA ALA A 644 29.43 4.95 -12.56
C ALA A 644 28.33 4.38 -11.65
N GLN A 645 28.50 3.14 -11.18
CA GLN A 645 27.65 2.48 -10.19
C GLN A 645 28.51 1.90 -9.09
N LYS A 646 27.95 1.77 -7.88
CA LYS A 646 28.64 1.12 -6.76
C LYS A 646 28.74 -0.39 -7.00
N TRP A 647 29.93 -0.94 -6.76
CA TRP A 647 30.22 -2.36 -6.69
C TRP A 647 29.83 -2.93 -5.32
N PHE A 648 29.25 -4.14 -5.32
CA PHE A 648 28.77 -4.80 -4.10
C PHE A 648 29.26 -6.25 -3.95
N GLY A 649 30.11 -6.73 -4.87
CA GLY A 649 30.66 -8.09 -4.83
C GLY A 649 30.49 -8.86 -6.14
N GLY A 650 30.86 -10.13 -6.13
CA GLY A 650 30.68 -11.04 -7.26
C GLY A 650 31.03 -12.46 -6.85
N LEU A 651 30.97 -13.39 -7.82
CA LEU A 651 31.25 -14.81 -7.61
C LEU A 651 32.57 -15.24 -8.26
N ALA A 652 33.44 -14.30 -8.65
CA ALA A 652 34.75 -14.61 -9.22
C ALA A 652 35.55 -15.50 -8.26
N GLY A 653 35.92 -16.69 -8.71
CA GLY A 653 36.62 -17.70 -7.90
C GLY A 653 35.74 -18.50 -6.94
N LEU A 654 34.44 -18.23 -6.89
CA LEU A 654 33.48 -18.90 -5.99
C LEU A 654 32.52 -19.85 -6.72
N LEU A 655 32.50 -19.83 -8.05
CA LEU A 655 31.60 -20.69 -8.83
C LEU A 655 32.04 -22.16 -8.78
N PRO A 656 31.10 -23.11 -8.60
CA PRO A 656 31.39 -24.54 -8.73
C PRO A 656 31.91 -24.89 -10.13
N ALA A 657 32.60 -26.03 -10.23
CA ALA A 657 33.09 -26.52 -11.51
C ALA A 657 31.94 -26.65 -12.54
N ARG A 658 32.18 -26.15 -13.76
CA ARG A 658 31.21 -26.13 -14.88
C ARG A 658 29.99 -25.21 -14.70
N VAL A 659 29.84 -24.54 -13.57
CA VAL A 659 28.84 -23.48 -13.37
C VAL A 659 29.39 -22.16 -13.89
N ARG A 660 28.54 -21.37 -14.55
CA ARG A 660 28.88 -20.04 -15.05
C ARG A 660 27.81 -19.05 -14.67
N ALA A 661 28.19 -17.79 -14.51
CA ALA A 661 27.19 -16.72 -14.40
C ALA A 661 26.55 -16.47 -15.77
N VAL A 662 25.23 -16.25 -15.78
CA VAL A 662 24.42 -16.12 -17.01
C VAL A 662 23.56 -14.86 -17.03
N GLY A 663 23.21 -14.28 -15.88
CA GLY A 663 22.36 -13.10 -15.82
C GLY A 663 22.68 -12.19 -14.64
N ILE A 664 22.48 -10.90 -14.83
CA ILE A 664 22.53 -9.89 -13.78
C ILE A 664 21.30 -8.99 -13.90
N ALA A 665 20.63 -8.72 -12.79
CA ALA A 665 19.54 -7.75 -12.75
C ALA A 665 19.82 -6.73 -11.65
N ALA A 666 19.76 -5.44 -12.01
CA ALA A 666 19.82 -4.38 -11.02
C ALA A 666 18.62 -4.52 -10.08
N ALA A 667 18.87 -4.38 -8.78
CA ALA A 667 17.76 -4.24 -7.86
C ALA A 667 17.08 -2.89 -8.14
N MET A 668 15.80 -2.96 -8.43
CA MET A 668 14.97 -1.80 -8.79
C MET A 668 14.20 -1.49 -7.53
N GLY A 669 14.37 -0.29 -6.97
CA GLY A 669 13.63 0.05 -5.77
C GLY A 669 12.34 0.77 -6.03
#